data_AF-A0A0S7X7G7-F1
#
_entry.id   AF-A0A0S7X7G7-F1
#
_cell.length_a   1.000
_cell.length_b   1.000
_cell.length_c   1.000
_cell.angle_alpha   90.00
_cell.angle_beta   90.00
_cell.angle_gamma   90.00
#
_symmetry.space_group_name_H-M   'P 1'
#
loop_
_entity.id
_entity.type
_entity.pdbx_description
1 polymer ?
#
loop_
_entity_poly.entity_id
_entity_poly.type
_entity_poly.pdbx_seq_one_letter_code
_entity_poly.pdbx_strand_id
1 'polypeptide(L)'
;MSVRRRVIAGVLVAVLGLALNLMIFVVVSASEYQAALEKSADYLVSIQDAAGFWSKKPGGSWDAGAENATGNAITTLLEAYSTLGTETYKTAGIAGGDFLISEFIQPDGSFDINKPAHHTVGDAYLNHMSPFLTAWLRLYQVTSVQKYLDAGTAFGDYLLTNGARCTDTGDPYYGLFGYLIRPTDYASRGCFTSPAKLYHGHYLNYGYEQIYGLALLSQITGNNDYLEAAELGAGQELSRQRVDGSFPAEMQPSIPPSDPNLRLGIHYASVKALAYLKLYDITSNTIYKNATVNYIDWLLTQQNPDNSFGNPDYVRSTTWAAVALLGAYKLTGNGDYLAAANKAVSWLLALGHGYDSSTGAVGRYSESSTVYIAYSQTPFALTMAEAEADIPTEVWVNATTGNDGNPGTEAEPFATIQRGIDAVAGSTVYVAGGTYNESVTIDKDYLTIHGDMASRPLITGGLKLDTNLTGLTLENCYISGNAVVSKNSIVRMYGAITDLTVDNCVFDGGNVSGRCGFSGGQLEGNVTIQNCEFKNILGWALFESRSGSGGDGSAMGTITFANNYIHDSNGSVVFRGLSTDRADLVNVYGNTWERIGGANGEQGQHWAGLEVNRSQVVNIYSNDVSNVLEGQWGEGQGFQLWNIDTLSLHHNNVTANFEGIFVYGGGGTFSIPGGSLRYNNISGNTEYGVKVDTTATGGPLDAALNWWGSGNGPIADANDDGTPEYNGGGDKAIGNIIYSPWLGIDPDGDAGTVGVQLVSPMTIIVDEVGPAPAAGYLNTAIAAANSADLPGTDTIEVRHGTYDASEPITQPVNIISETGSASQTTLNENMTLGSGGILIGQPLQGFTISGNLTVQDLVDASTIHIHWNNLYGNVDNNGRRPLDARYNFWGTQRMNVIRGRITGPVRVNPFLPKNADGSYTDIQAMLDAGLVPSLNAAIDHLWTMMGLGVDVATYIQFQPLMGGGAFAGWQALANPGVGMGAGAGGTILNNQIAGGGGAFLGVTIDAIYTQGETIEGGFVLTDPLTGDFITDAVVTLSVVQVNDDGSTSLVHWGMITYDEGTGQYVFDFDTSGLAPGVYDLLIQTDDGQSFQLRVEVTEP
;
A
#
# COMPACT_ATOMS: atom_id res chain seq x y z
N MET A 1 -71.94 6.54 -31.46
CA MET A 1 -70.70 7.34 -31.54
C MET A 1 -70.54 8.41 -30.43
N SER A 2 -71.50 8.60 -29.52
CA SER A 2 -71.42 9.62 -28.46
C SER A 2 -70.77 9.17 -27.13
N VAL A 3 -70.49 7.87 -26.96
CA VAL A 3 -69.90 7.32 -25.72
C VAL A 3 -68.36 7.33 -25.74
N ARG A 4 -67.72 7.27 -26.92
CA ARG A 4 -66.25 7.32 -27.05
C ARG A 4 -65.63 8.72 -26.84
N ARG A 5 -66.40 9.81 -26.91
CA ARG A 5 -65.86 11.18 -26.70
C ARG A 5 -65.81 11.61 -25.23
N ARG A 6 -66.58 10.99 -24.33
CA ARG A 6 -66.54 11.33 -22.89
C ARG A 6 -65.46 10.59 -22.10
N VAL A 7 -65.07 9.39 -22.52
CA VAL A 7 -63.97 8.64 -21.90
C VAL A 7 -62.60 9.22 -22.29
N ILE A 8 -62.45 9.71 -23.53
CA ILE A 8 -61.20 10.35 -23.98
C ILE A 8 -61.00 11.73 -23.34
N ALA A 9 -62.07 12.50 -23.09
CA ALA A 9 -61.97 13.79 -22.39
C ALA A 9 -61.70 13.64 -20.88
N GLY A 10 -62.24 12.59 -20.23
CA GLY A 10 -61.96 12.31 -18.81
C GLY A 10 -60.54 11.80 -18.57
N VAL A 11 -60.00 11.00 -19.50
CA VAL A 11 -58.60 10.53 -19.43
C VAL A 11 -57.62 11.63 -19.86
N LEU A 12 -57.95 12.50 -20.82
CA LEU A 12 -57.10 13.66 -21.13
C LEU A 12 -57.04 14.67 -19.99
N VAL A 13 -58.13 14.92 -19.26
CA VAL A 13 -58.15 15.84 -18.11
C VAL A 13 -57.50 15.23 -16.87
N ALA A 14 -57.53 13.90 -16.70
CA ALA A 14 -56.77 13.22 -15.65
C ALA A 14 -55.26 13.12 -15.99
N VAL A 15 -54.90 12.92 -17.27
CA VAL A 15 -53.50 12.90 -17.72
C VAL A 15 -52.91 14.32 -17.81
N LEU A 16 -53.70 15.34 -18.16
CA LEU A 16 -53.29 16.76 -18.06
C LEU A 16 -53.31 17.28 -16.62
N GLY A 17 -54.20 16.76 -15.76
CA GLY A 17 -54.23 17.08 -14.33
C GLY A 17 -53.10 16.43 -13.52
N LEU A 18 -52.64 15.23 -13.91
CA LEU A 18 -51.42 14.63 -13.36
C LEU A 18 -50.14 15.18 -14.00
N ALA A 19 -50.17 15.62 -15.27
CA ALA A 19 -49.01 16.27 -15.90
C ALA A 19 -48.80 17.73 -15.48
N LEU A 20 -49.83 18.46 -15.04
CA LEU A 20 -49.66 19.82 -14.48
C LEU A 20 -49.19 19.83 -13.02
N ASN A 21 -49.49 18.79 -12.23
CA ASN A 21 -48.90 18.63 -10.89
C ASN A 21 -47.51 17.96 -10.92
N LEU A 22 -47.04 17.56 -12.11
CA LEU A 22 -45.65 17.20 -12.40
C LEU A 22 -44.87 18.34 -13.08
N MET A 23 -45.40 19.58 -13.08
CA MET A 23 -44.55 20.75 -13.24
C MET A 23 -43.70 20.88 -11.98
N ILE A 24 -42.59 20.15 -12.00
CA ILE A 24 -41.28 20.71 -11.72
C ILE A 24 -41.32 21.63 -10.49
N PHE A 25 -41.31 21.03 -9.30
CA PHE A 25 -40.41 21.55 -8.28
C PHE A 25 -39.01 21.14 -8.75
N VAL A 26 -38.44 21.88 -9.72
CA VAL A 26 -36.99 21.93 -9.85
C VAL A 26 -36.57 22.62 -8.56
N VAL A 27 -36.20 21.80 -7.58
CA VAL A 27 -35.19 22.21 -6.62
C VAL A 27 -33.99 22.50 -7.51
N VAL A 28 -33.70 23.77 -7.70
CA VAL A 28 -32.51 24.22 -8.44
C VAL A 28 -31.33 23.52 -7.77
N SER A 29 -30.48 22.86 -8.57
CA SER A 29 -29.40 22.05 -7.99
C SER A 29 -28.30 22.94 -7.38
N ALA A 30 -27.51 22.37 -6.47
CA ALA A 30 -26.28 22.99 -5.97
C ALA A 30 -25.45 23.63 -7.09
N SER A 31 -25.26 22.86 -8.16
CA SER A 31 -24.50 23.24 -9.34
C SER A 31 -25.13 24.39 -10.13
N GLU A 32 -26.45 24.53 -10.12
CA GLU A 32 -27.13 25.65 -10.78
C GLU A 32 -26.99 26.96 -9.97
N TYR A 33 -27.03 26.89 -8.63
CA TYR A 33 -26.74 28.05 -7.76
C TYR A 33 -25.29 28.50 -7.90
N GLN A 34 -24.37 27.54 -7.82
CA GLN A 34 -22.94 27.78 -7.93
C GLN A 34 -22.58 28.41 -9.29
N ALA A 35 -23.09 27.85 -10.38
CA ALA A 35 -22.86 28.38 -11.73
C ALA A 35 -23.48 29.77 -11.94
N ALA A 36 -24.60 30.07 -11.28
CA ALA A 36 -25.21 31.40 -11.34
C ALA A 36 -24.43 32.42 -10.50
N LEU A 37 -23.91 32.02 -9.35
CA LEU A 37 -23.03 32.84 -8.50
C LEU A 37 -21.72 33.16 -9.21
N GLU A 38 -21.06 32.14 -9.78
CA GLU A 38 -19.80 32.25 -10.52
C GLU A 38 -19.96 33.23 -11.68
N LYS A 39 -20.96 33.04 -12.54
CA LYS A 39 -21.21 33.94 -13.68
C LYS A 39 -21.54 35.37 -13.26
N SER A 40 -22.29 35.54 -12.18
CA SER A 40 -22.62 36.85 -11.63
C SER A 40 -21.36 37.57 -11.13
N ALA A 41 -20.46 36.86 -10.45
CA ALA A 41 -19.19 37.38 -9.98
C ALA A 41 -18.23 37.70 -11.14
N ASP A 42 -18.11 36.80 -12.11
CA ASP A 42 -17.33 37.00 -13.34
C ASP A 42 -17.79 38.24 -14.10
N TYR A 43 -19.11 38.44 -14.20
CA TYR A 43 -19.69 39.63 -14.81
C TYR A 43 -19.23 40.90 -14.09
N LEU A 44 -19.31 40.93 -12.75
CA LEU A 44 -18.87 42.08 -11.96
C LEU A 44 -17.37 42.38 -12.15
N VAL A 45 -16.52 41.35 -12.16
CA VAL A 45 -15.09 41.50 -12.45
C VAL A 45 -14.89 42.10 -13.85
N SER A 46 -15.66 41.64 -14.85
CA SER A 46 -15.50 42.06 -16.25
C SER A 46 -15.85 43.53 -16.51
N ILE A 47 -16.67 44.15 -15.65
CA ILE A 47 -17.14 45.54 -15.80
C ILE A 47 -16.53 46.50 -14.78
N GLN A 48 -15.57 46.05 -13.96
CA GLN A 48 -14.86 46.92 -13.02
C GLN A 48 -14.03 47.95 -13.78
N ASP A 49 -14.12 49.23 -13.39
CA ASP A 49 -13.29 50.28 -13.97
C ASP A 49 -11.81 50.09 -13.62
N ALA A 50 -10.90 50.62 -14.44
CA ALA A 50 -9.46 50.55 -14.18
C ALA A 50 -9.04 51.19 -12.84
N ALA A 51 -9.80 52.15 -12.32
CA ALA A 51 -9.60 52.73 -11.00
C ALA A 51 -10.16 51.87 -9.85
N GLY A 52 -10.89 50.79 -10.15
CA GLY A 52 -11.39 49.82 -9.17
C GLY A 52 -12.87 49.97 -8.79
N PHE A 53 -13.58 50.99 -9.28
CA PHE A 53 -14.99 51.23 -8.94
C PHE A 53 -15.98 50.59 -9.91
N TRP A 54 -17.26 50.57 -9.50
CA TRP A 54 -18.38 50.19 -10.36
C TRP A 54 -19.35 51.36 -10.50
N SER A 55 -19.68 51.72 -11.73
CA SER A 55 -20.69 52.74 -12.01
C SER A 55 -22.10 52.16 -12.02
N LYS A 56 -23.11 53.04 -11.91
CA LYS A 56 -24.53 52.65 -11.94
C LYS A 56 -24.90 51.83 -13.19
N LYS A 57 -24.20 52.06 -14.31
CA LYS A 57 -24.29 51.34 -15.58
C LYS A 57 -22.87 51.01 -16.05
N PRO A 58 -22.61 49.85 -16.67
CA PRO A 58 -21.28 49.51 -17.19
C PRO A 58 -20.69 50.65 -18.04
N GLY A 59 -19.45 51.04 -17.76
CA GLY A 59 -18.74 52.12 -18.46
C GLY A 59 -19.21 53.55 -18.15
N GLY A 60 -20.06 53.75 -17.13
CA GLY A 60 -20.46 55.07 -16.65
C GLY A 60 -19.38 55.78 -15.82
N SER A 61 -19.55 57.09 -15.60
CA SER A 61 -18.69 57.89 -14.72
C SER A 61 -18.94 57.62 -13.24
N TRP A 62 -17.97 57.97 -12.39
CA TRP A 62 -18.14 58.05 -10.94
C TRP A 62 -19.19 59.14 -10.58
N ASP A 63 -20.36 58.72 -10.11
CA ASP A 63 -21.50 59.57 -9.70
C ASP A 63 -22.15 59.03 -8.41
N ALA A 64 -23.15 59.73 -7.87
CA ALA A 64 -23.83 59.31 -6.65
C ALA A 64 -24.48 57.90 -6.75
N GLY A 65 -24.75 57.38 -7.95
CA GLY A 65 -25.21 55.99 -8.14
C GLY A 65 -24.08 54.96 -8.19
N ALA A 66 -22.87 55.39 -8.59
CA ALA A 66 -21.65 54.58 -8.60
C ALA A 66 -21.17 54.24 -7.18
N GLU A 67 -21.38 55.13 -6.22
CA GLU A 67 -21.13 54.89 -4.79
C GLU A 67 -21.84 53.61 -4.33
N ASN A 68 -23.16 53.60 -4.44
CA ASN A 68 -23.98 52.47 -4.01
C ASN A 68 -23.63 51.18 -4.78
N ALA A 69 -23.38 51.29 -6.09
CA ALA A 69 -22.98 50.16 -6.93
C ALA A 69 -21.63 49.56 -6.49
N THR A 70 -20.67 50.40 -6.11
CA THR A 70 -19.33 49.96 -5.70
C THR A 70 -19.35 49.20 -4.37
N GLY A 71 -20.01 49.75 -3.34
CA GLY A 71 -20.10 49.06 -2.04
C GLY A 71 -20.82 47.71 -2.13
N ASN A 72 -21.87 47.64 -2.96
CA ASN A 72 -22.63 46.42 -3.18
C ASN A 72 -21.86 45.37 -4.02
N ALA A 73 -21.12 45.80 -5.05
CA ALA A 73 -20.27 44.92 -5.85
C ALA A 73 -19.14 44.30 -5.01
N ILE A 74 -18.50 45.06 -4.12
CA ILE A 74 -17.48 44.55 -3.19
C ILE A 74 -18.08 43.43 -2.33
N THR A 75 -19.21 43.69 -1.67
CA THR A 75 -19.89 42.70 -0.81
C THR A 75 -20.22 41.43 -1.59
N THR A 76 -20.69 41.59 -2.82
CA THR A 76 -21.04 40.46 -3.71
C THR A 76 -19.82 39.58 -4.02
N LEU A 77 -18.72 40.18 -4.43
CA LEU A 77 -17.50 39.46 -4.79
C LEU A 77 -16.89 38.75 -3.58
N LEU A 78 -17.03 39.31 -2.38
CA LEU A 78 -16.55 38.68 -1.16
C LEU A 78 -17.41 37.50 -0.69
N GLU A 79 -18.72 37.55 -0.87
CA GLU A 79 -19.55 36.35 -0.67
C GLU A 79 -19.22 35.28 -1.72
N ALA A 80 -19.11 35.66 -3.00
CA ALA A 80 -18.71 34.73 -4.05
C ALA A 80 -17.34 34.09 -3.77
N TYR A 81 -16.38 34.86 -3.25
CA TYR A 81 -15.09 34.32 -2.80
C TYR A 81 -15.24 33.33 -1.63
N SER A 82 -16.05 33.70 -0.63
CA SER A 82 -16.23 32.87 0.57
C SER A 82 -16.90 31.54 0.25
N THR A 83 -17.73 31.51 -0.80
CA THR A 83 -18.43 30.31 -1.27
C THR A 83 -17.61 29.51 -2.28
N LEU A 84 -17.02 30.15 -3.30
CA LEU A 84 -16.40 29.48 -4.44
C LEU A 84 -14.87 29.33 -4.33
N GLY A 85 -14.21 30.04 -3.42
CA GLY A 85 -12.75 30.04 -3.27
C GLY A 85 -11.96 30.76 -4.37
N THR A 86 -12.63 31.40 -5.34
CA THR A 86 -11.97 32.03 -6.50
C THR A 86 -11.26 33.33 -6.13
N GLU A 87 -9.93 33.30 -6.10
CA GLU A 87 -9.04 34.41 -5.71
C GLU A 87 -9.22 35.70 -6.54
N THR A 88 -9.67 35.59 -7.80
CA THR A 88 -9.98 36.74 -8.67
C THR A 88 -11.04 37.64 -8.03
N TYR A 89 -12.05 37.07 -7.37
CA TYR A 89 -13.14 37.85 -6.75
C TYR A 89 -12.66 38.64 -5.55
N LYS A 90 -11.84 38.02 -4.69
CA LYS A 90 -11.19 38.71 -3.56
C LYS A 90 -10.33 39.89 -4.06
N THR A 91 -9.56 39.67 -5.13
CA THR A 91 -8.69 40.70 -5.73
C THR A 91 -9.49 41.89 -6.25
N ALA A 92 -10.58 41.65 -6.97
CA ALA A 92 -11.47 42.72 -7.46
C ALA A 92 -12.14 43.48 -6.30
N GLY A 93 -12.59 42.78 -5.25
CA GLY A 93 -13.14 43.39 -4.04
C GLY A 93 -12.15 44.31 -3.32
N ILE A 94 -10.88 43.90 -3.20
CA ILE A 94 -9.79 44.71 -2.65
C ILE A 94 -9.61 46.02 -3.44
N ALA A 95 -9.58 45.93 -4.78
CA ALA A 95 -9.43 47.12 -5.62
C ALA A 95 -10.57 48.13 -5.42
N GLY A 96 -11.81 47.66 -5.29
CA GLY A 96 -12.95 48.52 -4.97
C GLY A 96 -12.89 49.13 -3.58
N GLY A 97 -12.50 48.35 -2.57
CA GLY A 97 -12.34 48.85 -1.20
C GLY A 97 -11.29 49.94 -1.10
N ASP A 98 -10.17 49.76 -1.78
CA ASP A 98 -9.06 50.71 -1.83
C ASP A 98 -9.46 52.01 -2.55
N PHE A 99 -10.24 51.89 -3.63
CA PHE A 99 -10.82 53.03 -4.30
C PHE A 99 -11.73 53.83 -3.35
N LEU A 100 -12.68 53.19 -2.66
CA LEU A 100 -13.56 53.89 -1.71
C LEU A 100 -12.77 54.59 -0.59
N ILE A 101 -11.70 53.97 -0.08
CA ILE A 101 -10.82 54.61 0.92
C ILE A 101 -10.20 55.88 0.33
N SER A 102 -9.67 55.82 -0.89
CA SER A 102 -9.07 56.97 -1.56
C SER A 102 -10.06 58.12 -1.78
N GLU A 103 -11.34 57.82 -1.99
CA GLU A 103 -12.39 58.80 -2.26
C GLU A 103 -13.03 59.42 -1.02
N PHE A 104 -13.06 58.73 0.13
CA PHE A 104 -13.83 59.18 1.31
C PHE A 104 -13.03 59.31 2.60
N ILE A 105 -11.86 58.66 2.72
CA ILE A 105 -11.02 58.76 3.91
C ILE A 105 -9.96 59.84 3.71
N GLN A 106 -9.88 60.78 4.65
CA GLN A 106 -8.92 61.87 4.64
C GLN A 106 -7.54 61.42 5.14
N PRO A 107 -6.45 62.17 4.87
CA PRO A 107 -5.10 61.83 5.35
C PRO A 107 -4.97 61.74 6.88
N ASP A 108 -5.88 62.36 7.62
CA ASP A 108 -5.97 62.31 9.09
C ASP A 108 -6.81 61.12 9.60
N GLY A 109 -7.31 60.27 8.70
CA GLY A 109 -8.13 59.10 9.01
C GLY A 109 -9.63 59.39 9.17
N SER A 110 -10.08 60.65 9.06
CA SER A 110 -11.50 60.99 9.18
C SER A 110 -12.29 60.68 7.91
N PHE A 111 -13.57 60.35 8.07
CA PHE A 111 -14.51 60.17 6.96
C PHE A 111 -15.09 61.53 6.53
N ASP A 112 -14.98 61.85 5.23
CA ASP A 112 -15.54 63.07 4.66
C ASP A 112 -16.53 62.76 3.53
N ILE A 113 -17.81 63.00 3.84
CA ILE A 113 -18.92 62.79 2.91
C ILE A 113 -18.90 63.73 1.69
N ASN A 114 -18.14 64.85 1.74
CA ASN A 114 -18.11 65.86 0.68
C ASN A 114 -16.85 65.77 -0.21
N LYS A 115 -15.96 64.81 0.05
CA LYS A 115 -14.67 64.69 -0.64
C LYS A 115 -14.77 64.48 -2.16
N PRO A 116 -15.75 63.72 -2.72
CA PRO A 116 -15.80 63.52 -4.17
C PRO A 116 -16.15 64.82 -4.90
N ALA A 117 -15.30 65.22 -5.85
CA ALA A 117 -15.43 66.49 -6.60
C ALA A 117 -16.69 66.59 -7.50
N HIS A 118 -17.47 65.51 -7.61
CA HIS A 118 -18.60 65.39 -8.53
C HIS A 118 -19.96 65.72 -7.89
N HIS A 119 -20.02 65.91 -6.57
CA HIS A 119 -21.21 66.47 -5.93
C HIS A 119 -21.23 67.97 -6.23
N THR A 120 -22.11 68.41 -7.12
CA THR A 120 -22.44 69.84 -7.19
C THR A 120 -22.80 70.29 -5.79
N VAL A 121 -22.04 71.26 -5.25
CA VAL A 121 -22.14 71.84 -3.90
C VAL A 121 -23.60 71.85 -3.42
N GLY A 122 -24.04 70.84 -2.67
CA GLY A 122 -25.43 70.77 -2.23
C GLY A 122 -26.00 69.39 -1.84
N ASP A 123 -25.72 68.31 -2.57
CA ASP A 123 -26.51 67.07 -2.39
C ASP A 123 -25.61 65.83 -2.20
N ALA A 124 -25.21 65.54 -0.95
CA ALA A 124 -24.59 64.25 -0.58
C ALA A 124 -25.66 63.31 0.01
N TYR A 125 -25.67 62.05 -0.48
CA TYR A 125 -26.69 61.04 -0.20
C TYR A 125 -26.15 59.95 0.73
N LEU A 126 -26.37 60.10 2.05
CA LEU A 126 -25.95 59.12 3.08
C LEU A 126 -26.40 57.69 2.77
N ASN A 127 -27.56 57.52 2.14
CA ASN A 127 -28.11 56.24 1.74
C ASN A 127 -27.34 55.55 0.61
N HIS A 128 -26.67 56.30 -0.27
CA HIS A 128 -25.86 55.70 -1.33
C HIS A 128 -24.53 55.15 -0.82
N MET A 129 -24.04 55.71 0.28
CA MET A 129 -22.78 55.32 0.92
C MET A 129 -22.94 54.28 2.02
N SER A 130 -24.18 53.98 2.42
CA SER A 130 -24.47 53.01 3.48
C SER A 130 -23.86 51.62 3.25
N PRO A 131 -23.80 51.10 2.00
CA PRO A 131 -23.10 49.85 1.71
C PRO A 131 -21.58 49.87 1.98
N PHE A 132 -20.93 51.04 2.10
CA PHE A 132 -19.49 51.14 2.34
C PHE A 132 -19.10 50.49 3.66
N LEU A 133 -19.91 50.71 4.69
CA LEU A 133 -19.67 50.16 6.02
C LEU A 133 -19.64 48.63 5.95
N THR A 134 -20.65 48.02 5.34
CA THR A 134 -20.70 46.56 5.15
C THR A 134 -19.54 46.07 4.28
N ALA A 135 -19.23 46.76 3.18
CA ALA A 135 -18.16 46.38 2.25
C ALA A 135 -16.78 46.36 2.94
N TRP A 136 -16.42 47.42 3.66
CA TRP A 136 -15.14 47.49 4.37
C TRP A 136 -15.07 46.47 5.53
N LEU A 137 -16.16 46.25 6.25
CA LEU A 137 -16.18 45.24 7.31
C LEU A 137 -16.06 43.82 6.77
N ARG A 138 -16.71 43.49 5.65
CA ARG A 138 -16.51 42.20 4.97
C ARG A 138 -15.10 42.07 4.41
N LEU A 139 -14.52 43.13 3.83
CA LEU A 139 -13.11 43.14 3.41
C LEU A 139 -12.18 42.85 4.59
N TYR A 140 -12.41 43.46 5.75
CA TYR A 140 -11.65 43.16 6.95
C TYR A 140 -11.81 41.69 7.38
N GLN A 141 -13.03 41.15 7.41
CA GLN A 141 -13.27 39.75 7.78
C GLN A 141 -12.58 38.76 6.83
N VAL A 142 -12.57 39.04 5.52
CA VAL A 142 -11.95 38.17 4.51
C VAL A 142 -10.42 38.32 4.44
N THR A 143 -9.90 39.53 4.60
CA THR A 143 -8.48 39.84 4.37
C THR A 143 -7.67 40.02 5.64
N SER A 144 -8.31 40.27 6.78
CA SER A 144 -7.70 40.71 8.04
C SER A 144 -6.86 41.99 7.92
N VAL A 145 -7.06 42.80 6.88
CA VAL A 145 -6.27 44.02 6.65
C VAL A 145 -6.88 45.21 7.40
N GLN A 146 -6.12 45.76 8.35
CA GLN A 146 -6.58 46.76 9.31
C GLN A 146 -7.16 48.04 8.68
N LYS A 147 -6.63 48.51 7.54
CA LYS A 147 -7.09 49.74 6.88
C LYS A 147 -8.60 49.75 6.57
N TYR A 148 -9.20 48.58 6.34
CA TYR A 148 -10.64 48.47 6.09
C TYR A 148 -11.45 48.61 7.38
N LEU A 149 -10.98 48.03 8.48
CA LEU A 149 -11.60 48.25 9.79
C LEU A 149 -11.50 49.72 10.21
N ASP A 150 -10.35 50.36 9.97
CA ASP A 150 -10.14 51.78 10.27
C ASP A 150 -11.11 52.67 9.46
N ALA A 151 -11.28 52.39 8.16
CA ALA A 151 -12.23 53.08 7.29
C ALA A 151 -13.70 52.87 7.73
N GLY A 152 -14.07 51.64 8.07
CA GLY A 152 -15.39 51.31 8.62
C GLY A 152 -15.66 52.02 9.95
N THR A 153 -14.66 52.07 10.83
CA THR A 153 -14.73 52.76 12.13
C THR A 153 -14.90 54.27 11.92
N ALA A 154 -14.12 54.89 11.03
CA ALA A 154 -14.23 56.31 10.71
C ALA A 154 -15.61 56.69 10.18
N PHE A 155 -16.21 55.83 9.34
CA PHE A 155 -17.58 56.05 8.87
C PHE A 155 -18.63 55.79 9.95
N GLY A 156 -18.45 54.77 10.79
CA GLY A 156 -19.28 54.51 11.97
C GLY A 156 -19.30 55.68 12.96
N ASP A 157 -18.12 56.23 13.29
CA ASP A 157 -17.98 57.40 14.16
C ASP A 157 -18.61 58.66 13.55
N TYR A 158 -18.51 58.81 12.23
CA TYR A 158 -19.21 59.85 11.50
C TYR A 158 -20.72 59.71 11.64
N LEU A 159 -21.27 58.49 11.54
CA LEU A 159 -22.70 58.22 11.75
C LEU A 159 -23.13 58.47 13.20
N LEU A 160 -22.32 58.12 14.20
CA LEU A 160 -22.58 58.42 15.62
C LEU A 160 -22.61 59.93 15.88
N THR A 161 -21.65 60.66 15.30
CA THR A 161 -21.46 62.09 15.56
C THR A 161 -22.46 62.97 14.81
N ASN A 162 -22.75 62.65 13.55
CA ASN A 162 -23.55 63.49 12.65
C ASN A 162 -24.94 62.90 12.32
N GLY A 163 -25.17 61.62 12.56
CA GLY A 163 -26.43 60.92 12.25
C GLY A 163 -27.30 60.60 13.48
N ALA A 164 -26.70 60.35 14.65
CA ALA A 164 -27.40 59.77 15.80
C ALA A 164 -27.85 60.72 16.92
N ARG A 165 -27.28 61.92 17.04
CA ARG A 165 -27.49 62.80 18.21
C ARG A 165 -28.32 64.07 17.95
N CYS A 166 -29.27 64.05 17.01
CA CYS A 166 -30.27 65.13 16.88
C CYS A 166 -31.49 64.90 17.79
N THR A 167 -31.28 64.77 19.11
CA THR A 167 -32.38 64.56 20.09
C THR A 167 -32.86 65.84 20.79
N ASP A 168 -32.22 66.98 20.56
CA ASP A 168 -32.44 68.22 21.33
C ASP A 168 -33.63 69.09 20.87
N THR A 169 -34.43 68.66 19.88
CA THR A 169 -35.54 69.48 19.34
C THR A 169 -36.89 69.26 20.02
N GLY A 170 -37.04 68.27 20.92
CA GLY A 170 -38.30 68.01 21.62
C GLY A 170 -39.47 67.58 20.71
N ASP A 171 -39.18 67.20 19.47
CA ASP A 171 -40.17 66.77 18.49
C ASP A 171 -40.08 65.24 18.30
N PRO A 172 -41.13 64.47 18.64
CA PRO A 172 -41.14 63.01 18.59
C PRO A 172 -41.03 62.42 17.18
N TYR A 173 -41.02 63.26 16.13
CA TYR A 173 -40.97 62.83 14.73
C TYR A 173 -39.57 62.93 14.09
N TYR A 174 -38.58 63.55 14.73
CA TYR A 174 -37.22 63.67 14.19
C TYR A 174 -36.31 62.59 14.77
N GLY A 175 -36.16 61.50 14.00
CA GLY A 175 -35.30 60.36 14.33
C GLY A 175 -34.32 60.06 13.21
N LEU A 176 -33.14 59.57 13.61
CA LEU A 176 -31.99 59.05 12.86
C LEU A 176 -32.18 58.79 11.35
N PHE A 177 -31.15 59.20 10.59
CA PHE A 177 -30.88 58.85 9.18
C PHE A 177 -31.60 59.70 8.11
N GLY A 178 -31.11 60.93 7.91
CA GLY A 178 -31.55 61.79 6.82
C GLY A 178 -30.99 61.39 5.44
N TYR A 179 -31.83 61.47 4.40
CA TYR A 179 -31.50 61.20 2.98
C TYR A 179 -30.51 62.20 2.34
N LEU A 180 -30.37 63.42 2.89
CA LEU A 180 -29.65 64.52 2.23
C LEU A 180 -28.93 65.44 3.22
N ILE A 181 -27.63 65.68 3.02
CA ILE A 181 -26.86 66.67 3.79
C ILE A 181 -26.55 67.89 2.90
N ARG A 182 -27.06 69.08 3.28
CA ARG A 182 -26.70 70.37 2.63
C ARG A 182 -25.65 71.12 3.43
N PRO A 183 -24.46 71.43 2.86
CA PRO A 183 -23.42 72.19 3.56
C PRO A 183 -23.84 73.62 3.97
N THR A 184 -24.78 74.25 3.25
CA THR A 184 -25.24 75.62 3.57
C THR A 184 -26.08 75.70 4.85
N ASP A 185 -26.57 74.57 5.38
CA ASP A 185 -27.29 74.51 6.66
C ASP A 185 -26.37 74.20 7.86
N TYR A 186 -25.11 73.80 7.62
CA TYR A 186 -24.14 73.43 8.67
C TYR A 186 -23.55 74.64 9.41
N ALA A 187 -23.35 75.77 8.70
CA ALA A 187 -22.52 76.86 9.18
C ALA A 187 -23.11 77.72 10.32
N SER A 188 -24.30 77.41 10.86
CA SER A 188 -24.89 78.26 11.91
C SER A 188 -25.54 77.61 13.13
N ARG A 189 -25.90 76.31 13.17
CA ARG A 189 -26.78 75.84 14.28
C ARG A 189 -26.63 74.40 14.82
N GLY A 190 -25.64 73.60 14.44
CA GLY A 190 -25.34 72.32 15.13
C GLY A 190 -26.44 71.25 15.18
N CYS A 191 -27.64 71.50 14.63
CA CYS A 191 -28.80 70.61 14.46
C CYS A 191 -29.72 71.20 13.37
N PHE A 192 -30.46 70.36 12.64
CA PHE A 192 -31.41 70.78 11.60
C PHE A 192 -32.61 71.54 12.21
N THR A 193 -32.57 72.87 12.34
CA THR A 193 -33.69 73.65 12.95
C THR A 193 -34.49 74.53 11.97
N SER A 194 -34.56 74.19 10.67
CA SER A 194 -35.40 74.93 9.71
C SER A 194 -36.55 74.07 9.19
N PRO A 195 -37.80 74.30 9.64
CA PRO A 195 -39.00 73.64 9.12
C PRO A 195 -39.33 73.97 7.65
N ALA A 196 -38.64 74.95 7.03
CA ALA A 196 -39.14 75.61 5.83
C ALA A 196 -38.49 75.18 4.50
N LYS A 197 -37.54 74.23 4.47
CA LYS A 197 -36.84 73.86 3.21
C LYS A 197 -36.57 72.37 2.99
N LEU A 198 -37.32 71.47 3.63
CA LEU A 198 -37.36 70.02 3.29
C LEU A 198 -38.54 69.72 2.34
N TYR A 199 -38.55 70.34 1.16
CA TYR A 199 -39.72 70.33 0.25
C TYR A 199 -39.71 69.22 -0.83
N HIS A 200 -38.91 68.16 -0.74
CA HIS A 200 -38.95 67.03 -1.69
C HIS A 200 -38.94 65.68 -0.96
N GLY A 201 -40.11 65.27 -0.48
CA GLY A 201 -40.29 64.10 0.39
C GLY A 201 -39.89 62.73 -0.18
N HIS A 202 -38.72 62.23 0.22
CA HIS A 202 -38.33 60.80 0.11
C HIS A 202 -37.37 60.40 1.26
N TYR A 203 -37.76 60.56 2.54
CA TYR A 203 -36.76 60.83 3.59
C TYR A 203 -36.42 59.76 4.65
N LEU A 204 -36.90 58.51 4.60
CA LEU A 204 -36.60 57.52 5.68
C LEU A 204 -36.29 56.07 5.24
N ASN A 205 -36.08 55.82 3.95
CA ASN A 205 -36.17 54.46 3.40
C ASN A 205 -34.91 53.59 3.44
N TYR A 206 -33.75 54.13 3.83
CA TYR A 206 -32.45 53.45 3.71
C TYR A 206 -31.67 53.32 5.03
N GLY A 207 -32.32 53.57 6.18
CA GLY A 207 -31.68 53.41 7.48
C GLY A 207 -31.32 51.95 7.83
N TYR A 208 -31.84 50.96 7.11
CA TYR A 208 -31.61 49.54 7.41
C TYR A 208 -30.18 49.08 7.12
N GLU A 209 -29.53 49.55 6.05
CA GLU A 209 -28.12 49.22 5.75
C GLU A 209 -27.19 49.81 6.81
N GLN A 210 -27.57 50.98 7.36
CA GLN A 210 -26.85 51.64 8.44
C GLN A 210 -27.05 50.90 9.76
N ILE A 211 -28.27 50.46 10.08
CA ILE A 211 -28.55 49.59 11.23
C ILE A 211 -27.74 48.30 11.12
N TYR A 212 -27.79 47.63 9.96
CA TYR A 212 -27.03 46.40 9.71
C TYR A 212 -25.52 46.63 9.85
N GLY A 213 -24.98 47.67 9.21
CA GLY A 213 -23.57 48.00 9.23
C GLY A 213 -23.06 48.40 10.61
N LEU A 214 -23.82 49.19 11.38
CA LEU A 214 -23.49 49.56 12.77
C LEU A 214 -23.55 48.35 13.71
N ALA A 215 -24.54 47.48 13.54
CA ALA A 215 -24.63 46.23 14.29
C ALA A 215 -23.42 45.33 13.98
N LEU A 216 -23.05 45.18 12.70
CA LEU A 216 -21.86 44.45 12.28
C LEU A 216 -20.56 45.09 12.81
N LEU A 217 -20.45 46.42 12.78
CA LEU A 217 -19.31 47.15 13.33
C LEU A 217 -19.17 46.92 14.83
N SER A 218 -20.28 46.97 15.57
CA SER A 218 -20.30 46.63 17.01
C SER A 218 -19.83 45.20 17.26
N GLN A 219 -20.33 44.24 16.47
CA GLN A 219 -19.90 42.84 16.58
C GLN A 219 -18.39 42.68 16.36
N ILE A 220 -17.80 43.42 15.41
CA ILE A 220 -16.37 43.33 15.09
C ILE A 220 -15.49 44.08 16.11
N THR A 221 -15.93 45.25 16.57
CA THR A 221 -15.12 46.14 17.43
C THR A 221 -15.36 45.92 18.93
N GLY A 222 -16.48 45.30 19.30
CA GLY A 222 -16.95 45.22 20.68
C GLY A 222 -17.44 46.58 21.24
N ASN A 223 -17.59 47.61 20.42
CA ASN A 223 -18.05 48.92 20.86
C ASN A 223 -19.58 48.98 20.91
N ASN A 224 -20.12 49.14 22.12
CA ASN A 224 -21.57 49.19 22.37
C ASN A 224 -22.23 50.46 21.85
N ASP A 225 -21.50 51.56 21.64
CA ASP A 225 -22.07 52.81 21.13
C ASP A 225 -22.68 52.62 19.73
N TYR A 226 -22.06 51.77 18.90
CA TYR A 226 -22.63 51.41 17.59
C TYR A 226 -23.87 50.53 17.71
N LEU A 227 -23.91 49.61 18.68
CA LEU A 227 -25.07 48.76 18.93
C LEU A 227 -26.25 49.59 19.43
N GLU A 228 -26.03 50.48 20.40
CA GLU A 228 -27.06 51.39 20.91
C GLU A 228 -27.63 52.27 19.80
N ALA A 229 -26.78 52.77 18.88
CA ALA A 229 -27.23 53.52 17.72
C ALA A 229 -28.06 52.67 16.74
N ALA A 230 -27.68 51.42 16.51
CA ALA A 230 -28.42 50.49 15.68
C ALA A 230 -29.78 50.12 16.30
N GLU A 231 -29.82 49.81 17.59
CA GLU A 231 -31.04 49.49 18.35
C GLU A 231 -31.99 50.69 18.44
N LEU A 232 -31.46 51.91 18.60
CA LEU A 232 -32.25 53.14 18.61
C LEU A 232 -32.91 53.38 17.24
N GLY A 233 -32.16 53.21 16.15
CA GLY A 233 -32.69 53.28 14.79
C GLY A 233 -33.78 52.23 14.54
N ALA A 234 -33.54 50.98 14.95
CA ALA A 234 -34.50 49.89 14.86
C ALA A 234 -35.77 50.15 15.69
N GLY A 235 -35.64 50.64 16.93
CA GLY A 235 -36.76 50.94 17.81
C GLY A 235 -37.67 52.04 17.28
N GLN A 236 -37.10 53.07 16.64
CA GLN A 236 -37.87 54.12 15.97
C GLN A 236 -38.66 53.57 14.78
N GLU A 237 -38.06 52.72 13.96
CA GLU A 237 -38.75 52.07 12.85
C GLU A 237 -39.89 51.14 13.33
N LEU A 238 -39.65 50.35 14.38
CA LEU A 238 -40.66 49.48 14.99
C LEU A 238 -41.81 50.27 15.62
N SER A 239 -41.55 51.44 16.20
CA SER A 239 -42.61 52.30 16.77
C SER A 239 -43.64 52.79 15.74
N ARG A 240 -43.32 52.66 14.45
CA ARG A 240 -44.15 53.10 13.32
C ARG A 240 -44.84 51.93 12.60
N GLN A 241 -44.74 50.70 13.12
CA GLN A 241 -45.44 49.53 12.61
C GLN A 241 -46.96 49.73 12.64
N ARG A 242 -47.66 49.35 11.57
CA ARG A 242 -49.12 49.36 11.54
C ARG A 242 -49.69 48.18 12.32
N VAL A 243 -50.95 48.31 12.73
CA VAL A 243 -51.69 47.28 13.48
C VAL A 243 -51.86 45.98 12.70
N ASP A 244 -51.86 46.05 11.37
CA ASP A 244 -51.92 44.89 10.46
C ASP A 244 -50.56 44.22 10.22
N GLY A 245 -49.52 44.63 10.95
CA GLY A 245 -48.15 44.14 10.80
C GLY A 245 -47.37 44.76 9.63
N SER A 246 -48.03 45.52 8.75
CA SER A 246 -47.40 46.16 7.59
C SER A 246 -46.62 47.43 7.97
N PHE A 247 -45.68 47.82 7.11
CA PHE A 247 -44.84 48.99 7.33
C PHE A 247 -44.85 49.92 6.11
N PRO A 248 -45.13 51.22 6.28
CA PRO A 248 -45.09 52.19 5.18
C PRO A 248 -43.71 52.27 4.52
N ALA A 249 -43.69 52.31 3.19
CA ALA A 249 -42.49 52.35 2.36
C ALA A 249 -42.05 53.74 1.92
N GLU A 250 -42.80 54.79 2.22
CA GLU A 250 -42.39 56.20 2.08
C GLU A 250 -43.19 57.00 3.11
N MET A 251 -42.56 57.79 3.97
CA MET A 251 -43.30 58.72 4.87
C MET A 251 -42.87 60.16 4.62
N GLN A 252 -43.87 61.06 4.56
CA GLN A 252 -43.66 62.49 4.76
C GLN A 252 -43.93 62.84 6.24
N PRO A 253 -43.15 63.73 6.87
CA PRO A 253 -43.35 64.14 8.27
C PRO A 253 -44.77 64.65 8.59
N SER A 254 -45.53 65.07 7.58
CA SER A 254 -46.90 65.59 7.70
C SER A 254 -48.01 64.55 7.55
N ILE A 255 -47.70 63.26 7.34
CA ILE A 255 -48.70 62.20 7.07
C ILE A 255 -48.72 61.20 8.24
N PRO A 256 -49.89 60.95 8.89
CA PRO A 256 -49.98 59.98 9.98
C PRO A 256 -49.74 58.53 9.49
N PRO A 257 -49.16 57.64 10.32
CA PRO A 257 -48.89 56.24 9.98
C PRO A 257 -50.11 55.43 9.48
N SER A 258 -51.32 55.90 9.82
CA SER A 258 -52.60 55.33 9.44
C SER A 258 -53.07 55.71 8.03
N ASP A 259 -52.32 56.49 7.25
CA ASP A 259 -52.75 56.92 5.91
C ASP A 259 -52.70 55.74 4.91
N PRO A 260 -53.83 55.35 4.30
CA PRO A 260 -53.89 54.26 3.33
C PRO A 260 -53.13 54.54 2.02
N ASN A 261 -52.70 55.78 1.75
CA ASN A 261 -51.95 56.15 0.54
C ASN A 261 -50.42 55.98 0.67
N LEU A 262 -49.91 55.62 1.85
CA LEU A 262 -48.48 55.32 1.99
C LEU A 262 -48.18 54.01 1.24
N ARG A 263 -47.29 54.07 0.25
CA ARG A 263 -46.89 52.90 -0.56
C ARG A 263 -46.29 51.83 0.34
N LEU A 264 -46.51 50.55 0.04
CA LEU A 264 -45.84 49.40 0.65
C LEU A 264 -44.86 48.83 -0.39
N GLY A 265 -43.59 48.63 -0.04
CA GLY A 265 -42.52 48.26 -0.97
C GLY A 265 -41.82 47.01 -0.48
N ILE A 266 -41.93 45.92 -1.24
CA ILE A 266 -41.44 44.58 -0.88
C ILE A 266 -39.93 44.62 -0.59
N HIS A 267 -39.14 45.26 -1.44
CA HIS A 267 -37.69 45.31 -1.23
C HIS A 267 -37.32 45.98 0.10
N TYR A 268 -38.04 47.02 0.53
CA TYR A 268 -37.80 47.69 1.82
C TYR A 268 -38.21 46.82 3.02
N ALA A 269 -39.26 46.01 2.88
CA ALA A 269 -39.65 45.05 3.90
C ALA A 269 -38.58 43.96 4.08
N SER A 270 -38.09 43.41 2.98
CA SER A 270 -37.07 42.36 2.97
C SER A 270 -35.77 42.79 3.65
N VAL A 271 -35.24 43.95 3.27
CA VAL A 271 -33.98 44.47 3.84
C VAL A 271 -34.10 44.87 5.32
N LYS A 272 -35.28 45.33 5.77
CA LYS A 272 -35.55 45.56 7.20
C LYS A 272 -35.56 44.25 7.96
N ALA A 273 -36.18 43.20 7.41
CA ALA A 273 -36.15 41.87 8.01
C ALA A 273 -34.72 41.35 8.21
N LEU A 274 -33.83 41.59 7.24
CA LEU A 274 -32.40 41.25 7.33
C LEU A 274 -31.66 42.06 8.41
N ALA A 275 -31.96 43.35 8.56
CA ALA A 275 -31.38 44.18 9.62
C ALA A 275 -31.83 43.71 11.02
N TYR A 276 -33.11 43.36 11.19
CA TYR A 276 -33.61 42.80 12.46
C TYR A 276 -33.08 41.40 12.74
N LEU A 277 -32.91 40.57 11.70
CA LEU A 277 -32.25 39.27 11.82
C LEU A 277 -30.84 39.47 12.39
N LYS A 278 -30.06 40.40 11.82
CA LYS A 278 -28.72 40.70 12.31
C LYS A 278 -28.69 41.23 13.75
N LEU A 279 -29.63 42.10 14.11
CA LEU A 279 -29.78 42.57 15.49
C LEU A 279 -30.16 41.44 16.44
N TYR A 280 -31.03 40.52 16.04
CA TYR A 280 -31.35 39.34 16.83
C TYR A 280 -30.12 38.45 17.02
N ASP A 281 -29.33 38.20 15.97
CA ASP A 281 -28.10 37.39 16.06
C ASP A 281 -27.11 37.95 17.09
N ILE A 282 -27.04 39.29 17.21
CA ILE A 282 -26.13 39.96 18.14
C ILE A 282 -26.71 40.07 19.55
N THR A 283 -28.00 40.40 19.67
CA THR A 283 -28.61 40.77 20.97
C THR A 283 -29.42 39.64 21.61
N SER A 284 -29.80 38.62 20.83
CA SER A 284 -30.81 37.61 21.18
C SER A 284 -32.16 38.21 21.63
N ASN A 285 -32.43 39.49 21.34
CA ASN A 285 -33.65 40.16 21.77
C ASN A 285 -34.82 39.73 20.88
N THR A 286 -35.79 39.02 21.48
CA THR A 286 -36.93 38.43 20.78
C THR A 286 -37.82 39.46 20.07
N ILE A 287 -37.74 40.75 20.42
CA ILE A 287 -38.44 41.82 19.69
C ILE A 287 -38.00 41.83 18.23
N TYR A 288 -36.70 41.68 17.96
CA TYR A 288 -36.16 41.68 16.60
C TYR A 288 -36.49 40.39 15.85
N LYS A 289 -36.44 39.23 16.52
CA LYS A 289 -36.93 37.96 15.96
C LYS A 289 -38.40 38.05 15.54
N ASN A 290 -39.25 38.56 16.41
CA ASN A 290 -40.68 38.71 16.13
C ASN A 290 -40.92 39.72 15.01
N ALA A 291 -40.14 40.81 14.96
CA ALA A 291 -40.19 41.75 13.85
C ALA A 291 -39.82 41.08 12.52
N THR A 292 -38.70 40.35 12.46
CA THR A 292 -38.30 39.58 11.27
C THR A 292 -39.42 38.64 10.82
N VAL A 293 -39.98 37.82 11.73
CA VAL A 293 -41.08 36.91 11.42
C VAL A 293 -42.30 37.67 10.85
N ASN A 294 -42.70 38.78 11.47
CA ASN A 294 -43.84 39.57 10.98
C ASN A 294 -43.62 40.12 9.56
N TYR A 295 -42.42 40.59 9.24
CA TYR A 295 -42.09 41.04 7.88
C TYR A 295 -42.13 39.89 6.87
N ILE A 296 -41.63 38.72 7.27
CA ILE A 296 -41.54 37.55 6.41
C ILE A 296 -42.92 36.93 6.16
N ASP A 297 -43.75 36.83 7.19
CA ASP A 297 -45.13 36.38 7.07
C ASP A 297 -45.94 37.33 6.16
N TRP A 298 -45.73 38.65 6.30
CA TRP A 298 -46.32 39.60 5.36
C TRP A 298 -45.79 39.38 3.94
N LEU A 299 -44.48 39.22 3.75
CA LEU A 299 -43.87 38.96 2.44
C LEU A 299 -44.48 37.72 1.77
N LEU A 300 -44.69 36.62 2.50
CA LEU A 300 -45.36 35.42 1.97
C LEU A 300 -46.71 35.73 1.32
N THR A 301 -47.49 36.66 1.90
CA THR A 301 -48.79 37.08 1.34
C THR A 301 -48.67 37.92 0.06
N GLN A 302 -47.47 38.42 -0.26
CA GLN A 302 -47.20 39.29 -1.41
C GLN A 302 -46.55 38.54 -2.59
N GLN A 303 -46.33 37.22 -2.49
CA GLN A 303 -45.78 36.43 -3.60
C GLN A 303 -46.81 36.32 -4.74
N ASN A 304 -46.44 36.74 -5.94
CA ASN A 304 -47.31 36.69 -7.11
C ASN A 304 -47.54 35.24 -7.58
N PRO A 305 -48.62 34.97 -8.34
CA PRO A 305 -48.87 33.63 -8.91
C PRO A 305 -47.78 33.14 -9.88
N ASP A 306 -46.98 34.04 -10.43
CA ASP A 306 -45.81 33.70 -11.25
C ASP A 306 -44.55 33.46 -10.42
N ASN A 307 -44.65 33.41 -9.09
CA ASN A 307 -43.57 33.25 -8.11
C ASN A 307 -42.67 34.48 -7.87
N SER A 308 -42.88 35.57 -8.60
CA SER A 308 -42.16 36.84 -8.39
C SER A 308 -42.67 37.63 -7.19
N PHE A 309 -41.95 38.68 -6.81
CA PHE A 309 -42.41 39.71 -5.88
C PHE A 309 -42.44 41.09 -6.57
N GLY A 310 -43.51 41.88 -6.37
CA GLY A 310 -43.56 43.32 -6.67
C GLY A 310 -44.34 43.70 -7.94
N ASN A 311 -44.41 45.02 -8.23
CA ASN A 311 -44.90 45.64 -9.49
C ASN A 311 -44.53 47.15 -9.52
N PRO A 312 -43.80 47.71 -10.53
CA PRO A 312 -43.24 47.08 -11.73
C PRO A 312 -41.77 46.64 -11.61
N ASP A 313 -41.13 46.77 -10.44
CA ASP A 313 -39.70 46.43 -10.22
C ASP A 313 -39.52 44.98 -9.74
N TYR A 314 -39.91 44.01 -10.57
CA TYR A 314 -40.02 42.59 -10.22
C TYR A 314 -38.69 41.98 -9.79
N VAL A 315 -37.59 42.24 -10.51
CA VAL A 315 -36.30 41.55 -10.27
C VAL A 315 -35.69 41.96 -8.93
N ARG A 316 -35.57 43.26 -8.66
CA ARG A 316 -35.04 43.80 -7.39
C ARG A 316 -35.86 43.33 -6.19
N SER A 317 -37.18 43.35 -6.31
CA SER A 317 -38.06 42.97 -5.20
C SER A 317 -37.98 41.47 -4.94
N THR A 318 -37.88 40.66 -5.99
CA THR A 318 -37.78 39.20 -5.90
C THR A 318 -36.45 38.76 -5.29
N THR A 319 -35.32 39.36 -5.69
CA THR A 319 -34.00 39.02 -5.12
C THR A 319 -33.94 39.33 -3.63
N TRP A 320 -34.33 40.53 -3.21
CA TRP A 320 -34.33 40.87 -1.77
C TRP A 320 -35.29 40.01 -0.95
N ALA A 321 -36.48 39.71 -1.47
CA ALA A 321 -37.40 38.80 -0.79
C ALA A 321 -36.83 37.40 -0.63
N ALA A 322 -36.11 36.87 -1.64
CA ALA A 322 -35.49 35.56 -1.57
C ALA A 322 -34.43 35.47 -0.47
N VAL A 323 -33.46 36.41 -0.41
CA VAL A 323 -32.45 36.48 0.67
C VAL A 323 -33.12 36.57 2.05
N ALA A 324 -34.13 37.43 2.20
CA ALA A 324 -34.83 37.59 3.48
C ALA A 324 -35.55 36.31 3.92
N LEU A 325 -36.19 35.59 2.99
CA LEU A 325 -36.84 34.31 3.23
C LEU A 325 -35.84 33.22 3.64
N LEU A 326 -34.67 33.15 3.00
CA LEU A 326 -33.59 32.22 3.37
C LEU A 326 -33.04 32.53 4.77
N GLY A 327 -32.74 33.79 5.06
CA GLY A 327 -32.31 34.22 6.41
C GLY A 327 -33.35 33.91 7.49
N ALA A 328 -34.65 34.07 7.20
CA ALA A 328 -35.72 33.73 8.12
C ALA A 328 -35.91 32.22 8.30
N TYR A 329 -35.70 31.43 7.25
CA TYR A 329 -35.65 29.97 7.35
C TYR A 329 -34.55 29.54 8.31
N LYS A 330 -33.32 30.07 8.17
CA LYS A 330 -32.20 29.80 9.09
C LYS A 330 -32.54 30.12 10.55
N LEU A 331 -33.27 31.21 10.77
CA LEU A 331 -33.70 31.63 12.10
C LEU A 331 -34.77 30.72 12.74
N THR A 332 -35.64 30.11 11.92
CA THR A 332 -36.91 29.52 12.40
C THR A 332 -37.09 28.03 12.10
N GLY A 333 -36.38 27.49 11.11
CA GLY A 333 -36.61 26.16 10.56
C GLY A 333 -37.93 26.01 9.78
N ASN A 334 -38.62 27.12 9.47
CA ASN A 334 -39.94 27.05 8.82
C ASN A 334 -39.82 26.76 7.31
N GLY A 335 -40.21 25.55 6.92
CA GLY A 335 -40.16 25.07 5.52
C GLY A 335 -41.00 25.91 4.53
N ASP A 336 -42.01 26.64 4.99
CA ASP A 336 -42.78 27.54 4.11
C ASP A 336 -41.93 28.72 3.60
N TYR A 337 -40.99 29.21 4.42
CA TYR A 337 -40.06 30.26 4.03
C TYR A 337 -39.07 29.76 2.98
N LEU A 338 -38.52 28.56 3.19
CA LEU A 338 -37.63 27.90 2.21
C LEU A 338 -38.35 27.63 0.90
N ALA A 339 -39.59 27.14 0.94
CA ALA A 339 -40.40 26.88 -0.26
C ALA A 339 -40.68 28.17 -1.05
N ALA A 340 -40.99 29.28 -0.37
CA ALA A 340 -41.21 30.57 -1.00
C ALA A 340 -39.93 31.18 -1.57
N ALA A 341 -38.79 31.02 -0.87
CA ALA A 341 -37.47 31.41 -1.36
C ALA A 341 -37.10 30.65 -2.64
N ASN A 342 -37.25 29.32 -2.64
CA ASN A 342 -36.96 28.48 -3.79
C ASN A 342 -37.80 28.88 -5.01
N LYS A 343 -39.10 29.14 -4.84
CA LYS A 343 -39.98 29.65 -5.90
C LYS A 343 -39.48 30.96 -6.50
N ALA A 344 -39.04 31.89 -5.66
CA ALA A 344 -38.50 33.18 -6.09
C ALA A 344 -37.18 33.02 -6.84
N VAL A 345 -36.31 32.13 -6.37
CA VAL A 345 -35.04 31.82 -7.05
C VAL A 345 -35.27 31.14 -8.40
N SER A 346 -36.16 30.15 -8.47
CA SER A 346 -36.52 29.50 -9.74
C SER A 346 -37.04 30.52 -10.76
N TRP A 347 -37.83 31.52 -10.31
CA TRP A 347 -38.27 32.60 -11.19
C TRP A 347 -37.11 33.48 -11.65
N LEU A 348 -36.17 33.81 -10.77
CA LEU A 348 -34.99 34.61 -11.11
C LEU A 348 -34.09 33.92 -12.14
N LEU A 349 -33.94 32.60 -12.07
CA LEU A 349 -33.13 31.80 -12.99
C LEU A 349 -33.85 31.48 -14.31
N ALA A 350 -35.17 31.69 -14.39
CA ALA A 350 -35.94 31.43 -15.60
C ALA A 350 -35.59 32.39 -16.74
N LEU A 351 -35.50 31.84 -17.95
CA LEU A 351 -35.07 32.58 -19.15
C LEU A 351 -36.03 33.75 -19.46
N GLY A 352 -35.50 34.96 -19.51
CA GLY A 352 -36.28 36.19 -19.79
C GLY A 352 -36.79 36.95 -18.55
N HIS A 353 -36.44 36.52 -17.34
CA HIS A 353 -36.91 37.13 -16.08
C HIS A 353 -35.89 38.03 -15.37
N GLY A 354 -34.85 38.49 -16.08
CA GLY A 354 -33.91 39.51 -15.61
C GLY A 354 -32.49 39.03 -15.43
N TYR A 355 -32.26 37.75 -15.14
CA TYR A 355 -30.94 37.11 -15.20
C TYR A 355 -30.63 36.65 -16.63
N ASP A 356 -29.48 37.07 -17.15
CA ASP A 356 -28.94 36.59 -18.42
C ASP A 356 -27.88 35.52 -18.15
N SER A 357 -28.25 34.26 -18.32
CA SER A 357 -27.36 33.11 -18.09
C SER A 357 -26.16 33.04 -19.04
N SER A 358 -26.14 33.85 -20.11
CA SER A 358 -25.00 33.95 -21.03
C SER A 358 -23.94 34.94 -20.57
N THR A 359 -24.35 36.03 -19.92
CA THR A 359 -23.44 37.10 -19.48
C THR A 359 -23.25 37.17 -17.97
N GLY A 360 -24.12 36.54 -17.18
CA GLY A 360 -24.16 36.68 -15.72
C GLY A 360 -24.87 37.95 -15.23
N ALA A 361 -25.31 38.83 -16.14
CA ALA A 361 -25.91 40.11 -15.79
C ALA A 361 -27.36 39.99 -15.29
N VAL A 362 -27.73 40.77 -14.28
CA VAL A 362 -29.09 40.85 -13.72
C VAL A 362 -29.69 42.24 -13.98
N GLY A 363 -30.61 42.34 -14.94
CA GLY A 363 -31.27 43.58 -15.38
C GLY A 363 -32.65 43.85 -14.74
N ARG A 364 -33.22 45.02 -15.05
CA ARG A 364 -34.59 45.42 -14.63
C ARG A 364 -35.61 45.01 -15.70
N TYR A 365 -36.71 44.36 -15.31
CA TYR A 365 -37.70 43.75 -16.22
C TYR A 365 -38.38 44.73 -17.21
N SER A 366 -38.43 46.04 -16.95
CA SER A 366 -39.19 47.02 -17.76
C SER A 366 -38.40 47.77 -18.85
N GLU A 367 -37.07 47.64 -18.91
CA GLU A 367 -36.22 48.32 -19.90
C GLU A 367 -35.07 47.38 -20.30
N SER A 368 -35.26 46.62 -21.39
CA SER A 368 -34.43 45.49 -21.83
C SER A 368 -33.00 45.83 -22.32
N SER A 369 -32.28 46.74 -21.66
CA SER A 369 -30.89 47.07 -22.01
C SER A 369 -30.07 47.79 -20.92
N THR A 370 -30.58 47.95 -19.69
CA THR A 370 -29.84 48.65 -18.62
C THR A 370 -29.65 47.77 -17.38
N VAL A 371 -28.40 47.32 -17.16
CA VAL A 371 -27.97 46.63 -15.92
C VAL A 371 -27.75 47.66 -14.82
N TYR A 372 -28.32 47.42 -13.64
CA TYR A 372 -28.16 48.25 -12.45
C TYR A 372 -27.53 47.44 -11.32
N ILE A 373 -26.20 47.50 -11.20
CA ILE A 373 -25.36 46.69 -10.32
C ILE A 373 -25.87 46.69 -8.86
N ALA A 374 -26.11 47.88 -8.30
CA ALA A 374 -26.59 48.11 -6.94
C ALA A 374 -27.95 47.47 -6.60
N TYR A 375 -28.82 47.30 -7.60
CA TYR A 375 -30.25 47.11 -7.36
C TYR A 375 -30.72 45.68 -7.60
N SER A 376 -30.01 44.90 -8.41
CA SER A 376 -30.43 43.55 -8.78
C SER A 376 -29.30 42.52 -8.75
N GLN A 377 -28.04 42.91 -9.03
CA GLN A 377 -26.91 41.98 -9.10
C GLN A 377 -26.50 41.44 -7.73
N THR A 378 -26.32 42.34 -6.76
CA THR A 378 -25.89 42.00 -5.40
C THR A 378 -26.86 41.11 -4.63
N PRO A 379 -28.15 41.47 -4.49
CA PRO A 379 -29.08 40.59 -3.77
C PRO A 379 -29.27 39.24 -4.50
N PHE A 380 -29.14 39.18 -5.84
CA PHE A 380 -29.17 37.91 -6.57
C PHE A 380 -27.99 37.00 -6.18
N ALA A 381 -26.77 37.52 -6.21
CA ALA A 381 -25.59 36.76 -5.83
C ALA A 381 -25.58 36.36 -4.34
N LEU A 382 -26.03 37.24 -3.44
CA LEU A 382 -26.23 36.91 -2.03
C LEU A 382 -27.25 35.77 -1.87
N THR A 383 -28.33 35.79 -2.65
CA THR A 383 -29.32 34.70 -2.64
C THR A 383 -28.70 33.37 -3.10
N MET A 384 -27.88 33.39 -4.16
CA MET A 384 -27.23 32.18 -4.65
C MET A 384 -26.23 31.62 -3.64
N ALA A 385 -25.40 32.48 -3.04
CA ALA A 385 -24.45 32.10 -2.00
C ALA A 385 -25.14 31.56 -0.74
N GLU A 386 -26.23 32.19 -0.31
CA GLU A 386 -27.00 31.73 0.85
C GLU A 386 -27.72 30.40 0.60
N ALA A 387 -28.22 30.17 -0.63
CA ALA A 387 -28.86 28.93 -1.03
C ALA A 387 -27.86 27.76 -1.16
N GLU A 388 -26.62 28.05 -1.59
CA GLU A 388 -25.53 27.07 -1.65
C GLU A 388 -25.07 26.63 -0.25
N ALA A 389 -24.99 27.56 0.71
CA ALA A 389 -24.61 27.26 2.09
C ALA A 389 -25.61 26.37 2.86
N ASP A 390 -26.83 26.17 2.34
CA ASP A 390 -27.90 25.39 2.97
C ASP A 390 -27.97 23.93 2.49
N ILE A 391 -27.02 23.49 1.67
CA ILE A 391 -26.98 22.12 1.18
C ILE A 391 -26.36 21.23 2.26
N PRO A 392 -27.06 20.18 2.73
CA PRO A 392 -26.54 19.33 3.78
C PRO A 392 -25.24 18.65 3.33
N THR A 393 -24.21 18.74 4.17
CA THR A 393 -22.96 18.00 3.97
C THR A 393 -23.11 16.53 4.39
N GLU A 394 -24.11 16.22 5.22
CA GLU A 394 -24.41 14.86 5.64
C GLU A 394 -25.92 14.61 5.61
N VAL A 395 -26.32 13.43 5.14
CA VAL A 395 -27.72 13.01 5.10
C VAL A 395 -27.88 11.56 5.53
N TRP A 396 -29.04 11.23 6.09
CA TRP A 396 -29.40 9.89 6.54
C TRP A 396 -30.50 9.29 5.68
N VAL A 397 -30.35 8.01 5.36
CA VAL A 397 -31.29 7.23 4.56
C VAL A 397 -31.68 5.98 5.33
N ASN A 398 -32.99 5.71 5.42
CA ASN A 398 -33.53 4.50 6.03
C ASN A 398 -34.72 3.97 5.22
N ALA A 399 -34.57 2.80 4.60
CA ALA A 399 -35.62 2.19 3.76
C ALA A 399 -36.93 1.89 4.51
N THR A 400 -36.89 1.75 5.84
CA THR A 400 -38.05 1.32 6.65
C THR A 400 -38.78 2.50 7.28
N THR A 401 -38.04 3.48 7.82
CA THR A 401 -38.62 4.60 8.58
C THR A 401 -38.52 5.94 7.86
N GLY A 402 -37.75 6.01 6.77
CA GLY A 402 -37.53 7.23 6.02
C GLY A 402 -38.69 7.62 5.12
N ASN A 403 -38.68 8.87 4.67
CA ASN A 403 -39.59 9.43 3.69
C ASN A 403 -38.83 10.44 2.83
N ASP A 404 -38.93 10.35 1.50
CA ASP A 404 -38.19 11.25 0.60
C ASP A 404 -38.65 12.72 0.64
N GLY A 405 -39.76 13.01 1.36
CA GLY A 405 -40.18 14.35 1.73
C GLY A 405 -39.57 14.89 3.04
N ASN A 406 -38.81 14.09 3.78
CA ASN A 406 -38.12 14.52 5.00
C ASN A 406 -36.90 15.42 4.68
N PRO A 407 -36.32 16.12 5.68
CA PRO A 407 -35.10 16.91 5.49
C PRO A 407 -33.82 16.06 5.35
N GLY A 408 -33.87 14.75 5.60
CA GLY A 408 -32.68 13.88 5.49
C GLY A 408 -31.79 13.89 6.73
N THR A 409 -32.34 14.24 7.90
CA THR A 409 -31.62 14.19 9.18
C THR A 409 -31.68 12.78 9.78
N GLU A 410 -30.84 12.48 10.77
CA GLU A 410 -30.90 11.17 11.47
C GLU A 410 -32.30 10.86 12.05
N ALA A 411 -32.98 11.88 12.60
CA ALA A 411 -34.32 11.72 13.17
C ALA A 411 -35.43 11.61 12.09
N GLU A 412 -35.23 12.26 10.95
CA GLU A 412 -36.15 12.28 9.81
C GLU A 412 -35.39 11.95 8.53
N PRO A 413 -35.03 10.66 8.30
CA PRO A 413 -34.19 10.26 7.19
C PRO A 413 -34.98 10.20 5.87
N PHE A 414 -34.26 10.23 4.75
CA PHE A 414 -34.83 9.89 3.44
C PHE A 414 -35.16 8.39 3.34
N ALA A 415 -36.07 8.03 2.44
CA ALA A 415 -36.42 6.62 2.20
C ALA A 415 -35.46 5.94 1.21
N THR A 416 -34.94 6.69 0.23
CA THR A 416 -34.11 6.17 -0.87
C THR A 416 -32.69 6.75 -0.86
N ILE A 417 -31.73 5.94 -1.30
CA ILE A 417 -30.32 6.34 -1.42
C ILE A 417 -30.19 7.41 -2.49
N GLN A 418 -30.87 7.27 -3.63
CA GLN A 418 -30.81 8.28 -4.69
C GLN A 418 -31.26 9.65 -4.16
N ARG A 419 -32.32 9.73 -3.34
CA ARG A 419 -32.76 10.98 -2.74
C ARG A 419 -31.69 11.62 -1.84
N GLY A 420 -30.97 10.79 -1.08
CA GLY A 420 -29.84 11.23 -0.26
C GLY A 420 -28.69 11.79 -1.10
N ILE A 421 -28.31 11.06 -2.16
CA ILE A 421 -27.30 11.53 -3.12
C ILE A 421 -27.72 12.86 -3.73
N ASP A 422 -28.95 12.99 -4.20
CA ASP A 422 -29.46 14.23 -4.81
C ASP A 422 -29.39 15.41 -3.83
N ALA A 423 -29.64 15.17 -2.54
CA ALA A 423 -29.66 16.20 -1.49
C ALA A 423 -28.28 16.66 -1.01
N VAL A 424 -27.30 15.75 -0.90
CA VAL A 424 -26.02 16.04 -0.23
C VAL A 424 -25.07 16.86 -1.11
N ALA A 425 -24.24 17.72 -0.52
CA ALA A 425 -23.25 18.54 -1.23
C ALA A 425 -21.98 17.77 -1.71
N GLY A 426 -22.08 16.45 -1.95
CA GLY A 426 -20.91 15.62 -2.28
C GLY A 426 -20.03 15.27 -1.08
N SER A 427 -20.64 15.07 0.09
CA SER A 427 -19.96 14.57 1.29
C SER A 427 -20.58 13.22 1.70
N THR A 428 -21.29 13.07 2.81
CA THR A 428 -21.65 11.72 3.31
C THR A 428 -23.14 11.39 3.24
N VAL A 429 -23.47 10.22 2.70
CA VAL A 429 -24.79 9.60 2.78
C VAL A 429 -24.70 8.39 3.72
N TYR A 430 -25.27 8.51 4.93
CA TYR A 430 -25.37 7.42 5.90
C TYR A 430 -26.58 6.54 5.56
N VAL A 431 -26.33 5.27 5.27
CA VAL A 431 -27.36 4.31 4.84
C VAL A 431 -27.59 3.29 5.93
N ALA A 432 -28.74 3.38 6.58
CA ALA A 432 -29.13 2.44 7.63
C ALA A 432 -29.36 1.02 7.06
N GLY A 433 -29.28 0.01 7.93
CA GLY A 433 -29.57 -1.37 7.57
C GLY A 433 -30.96 -1.53 6.93
N GLY A 434 -31.02 -2.20 5.78
CA GLY A 434 -32.26 -2.42 5.05
C GLY A 434 -32.04 -2.93 3.63
N THR A 435 -33.14 -3.10 2.90
CA THR A 435 -33.14 -3.44 1.48
C THR A 435 -33.66 -2.26 0.67
N TYR A 436 -32.81 -1.76 -0.22
CA TYR A 436 -33.04 -0.62 -1.09
C TYR A 436 -33.30 -1.13 -2.51
N ASN A 437 -34.57 -1.14 -2.89
CA ASN A 437 -35.04 -1.64 -4.18
C ASN A 437 -34.92 -0.59 -5.28
N GLU A 438 -33.70 -0.13 -5.52
CA GLU A 438 -33.39 0.93 -6.48
C GLU A 438 -32.06 0.63 -7.19
N SER A 439 -31.90 1.23 -8.38
CA SER A 439 -30.60 1.38 -9.04
C SER A 439 -30.10 2.78 -8.72
N VAL A 440 -28.87 2.86 -8.21
CA VAL A 440 -28.30 4.13 -7.73
C VAL A 440 -27.38 4.73 -8.78
N THR A 441 -27.55 6.01 -9.08
CA THR A 441 -26.62 6.80 -9.90
C THR A 441 -25.79 7.70 -9.00
N ILE A 442 -24.48 7.60 -9.15
CA ILE A 442 -23.50 8.46 -8.48
C ILE A 442 -22.96 9.42 -9.54
N ASP A 443 -23.14 10.72 -9.31
CA ASP A 443 -22.79 11.82 -10.23
C ASP A 443 -22.13 13.01 -9.50
N LYS A 444 -21.62 12.79 -8.28
CA LYS A 444 -20.98 13.81 -7.44
C LYS A 444 -19.58 13.39 -7.01
N ASP A 445 -18.67 14.35 -7.04
CA ASP A 445 -17.32 14.22 -6.50
C ASP A 445 -17.32 14.17 -4.97
N TYR A 446 -16.27 13.58 -4.41
CA TYR A 446 -15.98 13.47 -2.98
C TYR A 446 -17.07 12.82 -2.12
N LEU A 447 -17.99 12.10 -2.78
CA LEU A 447 -19.12 11.45 -2.15
C LEU A 447 -18.68 10.19 -1.38
N THR A 448 -19.20 10.03 -0.17
CA THR A 448 -19.09 8.82 0.64
C THR A 448 -20.47 8.19 0.80
N ILE A 449 -20.62 6.95 0.36
CA ILE A 449 -21.78 6.11 0.70
C ILE A 449 -21.38 5.22 1.88
N HIS A 450 -21.87 5.57 3.07
CA HIS A 450 -21.52 4.90 4.32
C HIS A 450 -22.66 3.98 4.76
N GLY A 451 -22.54 2.69 4.48
CA GLY A 451 -23.50 1.69 4.96
C GLY A 451 -23.34 1.39 6.45
N ASP A 452 -24.42 0.96 7.10
CA ASP A 452 -24.34 0.38 8.44
C ASP A 452 -23.46 -0.88 8.43
N MET A 453 -22.31 -0.82 9.09
CA MET A 453 -21.30 -1.89 9.13
C MET A 453 -21.85 -3.23 9.63
N ALA A 454 -22.78 -3.22 10.58
CA ALA A 454 -23.29 -4.45 11.21
C ALA A 454 -24.24 -5.23 10.28
N SER A 455 -25.01 -4.52 9.45
CA SER A 455 -26.05 -5.12 8.61
C SER A 455 -25.75 -5.09 7.12
N ARG A 456 -24.82 -4.23 6.67
CA ARG A 456 -24.48 -3.94 5.26
C ARG A 456 -25.74 -3.76 4.39
N PRO A 457 -26.29 -2.53 4.26
CA PRO A 457 -27.51 -2.31 3.48
C PRO A 457 -27.42 -2.90 2.07
N LEU A 458 -28.50 -3.57 1.67
CA LEU A 458 -28.61 -4.25 0.38
C LEU A 458 -29.16 -3.30 -0.68
N ILE A 459 -28.35 -2.95 -1.68
CA ILE A 459 -28.75 -2.26 -2.91
C ILE A 459 -29.03 -3.33 -3.96
N THR A 460 -30.29 -3.49 -4.38
CA THR A 460 -30.68 -4.61 -5.26
C THR A 460 -30.58 -4.28 -6.75
N GLY A 461 -30.44 -3.00 -7.11
CA GLY A 461 -30.46 -2.55 -8.50
C GLY A 461 -29.10 -2.21 -9.09
N GLY A 462 -27.99 -2.39 -8.37
CA GLY A 462 -26.63 -2.06 -8.79
C GLY A 462 -26.32 -0.57 -8.78
N LEU A 463 -25.09 -0.22 -9.19
CA LEU A 463 -24.57 1.15 -9.25
C LEU A 463 -24.23 1.59 -10.68
N LYS A 464 -24.61 2.83 -11.03
CA LYS A 464 -24.10 3.57 -12.19
C LYS A 464 -23.18 4.67 -11.67
N LEU A 465 -21.90 4.62 -12.02
CA LEU A 465 -20.95 5.71 -11.77
C LEU A 465 -20.87 6.57 -13.04
N ASP A 466 -21.17 7.86 -12.92
CA ASP A 466 -21.15 8.78 -14.05
C ASP A 466 -19.72 9.14 -14.51
N THR A 467 -19.58 10.12 -15.39
CA THR A 467 -18.29 10.51 -15.96
C THR A 467 -17.53 11.51 -15.09
N ASN A 468 -16.21 11.35 -15.00
CA ASN A 468 -15.26 12.29 -14.36
C ASN A 468 -15.49 12.49 -12.86
N LEU A 469 -15.75 11.40 -12.15
CA LEU A 469 -15.87 11.44 -10.70
C LEU A 469 -14.50 11.44 -10.05
N THR A 470 -14.34 12.16 -8.94
CA THR A 470 -13.16 12.10 -8.08
C THR A 470 -13.51 11.86 -6.61
N GLY A 471 -12.66 11.13 -5.88
CA GLY A 471 -12.76 10.99 -4.43
C GLY A 471 -13.96 10.17 -3.93
N LEU A 472 -14.47 9.24 -4.73
CA LEU A 472 -15.61 8.39 -4.35
C LEU A 472 -15.19 7.36 -3.29
N THR A 473 -15.95 7.31 -2.19
CA THR A 473 -15.84 6.26 -1.17
C THR A 473 -17.13 5.44 -1.08
N LEU A 474 -17.01 4.11 -1.18
CA LEU A 474 -18.09 3.16 -0.93
C LEU A 474 -17.68 2.26 0.23
N GLU A 475 -18.44 2.29 1.32
CA GLU A 475 -18.12 1.44 2.48
C GLU A 475 -19.33 0.73 3.06
N ASN A 476 -19.09 -0.47 3.59
CA ASN A 476 -20.06 -1.25 4.37
C ASN A 476 -21.37 -1.55 3.61
N CYS A 477 -21.34 -1.76 2.29
CA CYS A 477 -22.55 -1.98 1.48
C CYS A 477 -22.61 -3.40 0.89
N TYR A 478 -23.82 -3.94 0.72
CA TYR A 478 -24.05 -5.12 -0.11
C TYR A 478 -24.70 -4.67 -1.43
N ILE A 479 -24.03 -4.89 -2.54
CA ILE A 479 -24.51 -4.48 -3.86
C ILE A 479 -24.77 -5.70 -4.75
N SER A 480 -25.98 -5.78 -5.27
CA SER A 480 -26.39 -6.75 -6.28
C SER A 480 -27.24 -6.07 -7.35
N GLY A 481 -27.50 -6.77 -8.45
CA GLY A 481 -28.36 -6.30 -9.52
C GLY A 481 -27.61 -5.70 -10.70
N ASN A 482 -28.28 -4.81 -11.43
CA ASN A 482 -27.77 -4.24 -12.67
C ASN A 482 -28.35 -2.83 -12.91
N ALA A 483 -27.54 -1.80 -12.66
CA ALA A 483 -28.01 -0.41 -12.75
C ALA A 483 -28.37 0.00 -14.17
N VAL A 484 -27.73 -0.63 -15.17
CA VAL A 484 -27.95 -0.33 -16.58
C VAL A 484 -28.29 -1.62 -17.31
N VAL A 485 -29.60 -1.81 -17.53
CA VAL A 485 -30.17 -3.02 -18.14
C VAL A 485 -29.41 -3.49 -19.38
N SER A 486 -28.98 -2.57 -20.25
CA SER A 486 -28.27 -2.89 -21.51
C SER A 486 -26.78 -3.25 -21.36
N LYS A 487 -26.20 -3.15 -20.17
CA LYS A 487 -24.77 -3.38 -19.90
C LYS A 487 -24.48 -4.58 -19.00
N ASN A 488 -25.47 -5.06 -18.24
CA ASN A 488 -25.39 -6.24 -17.38
C ASN A 488 -24.16 -6.22 -16.44
N SER A 489 -24.09 -5.23 -15.55
CA SER A 489 -22.99 -5.11 -14.58
C SER A 489 -23.49 -4.66 -13.22
N ILE A 490 -22.88 -5.15 -12.14
CA ILE A 490 -23.20 -4.73 -10.77
C ILE A 490 -22.84 -3.25 -10.61
N VAL A 491 -21.62 -2.87 -11.02
CA VAL A 491 -21.13 -1.50 -11.06
C VAL A 491 -20.76 -1.15 -12.49
N ARG A 492 -21.43 -0.15 -13.05
CA ARG A 492 -21.18 0.34 -14.40
C ARG A 492 -20.56 1.74 -14.37
N MET A 493 -19.32 1.84 -14.81
CA MET A 493 -18.59 3.10 -14.99
C MET A 493 -18.87 3.69 -16.39
N TYR A 494 -19.21 4.98 -16.45
CA TYR A 494 -19.43 5.69 -17.72
C TYR A 494 -18.22 6.52 -18.17
N GLY A 495 -17.37 6.96 -17.25
CA GLY A 495 -16.14 7.68 -17.55
C GLY A 495 -15.02 7.36 -16.58
N ALA A 496 -14.06 8.29 -16.46
CA ALA A 496 -12.98 8.21 -15.49
C ALA A 496 -13.52 8.36 -14.06
N ILE A 497 -13.05 7.50 -13.16
CA ILE A 497 -13.24 7.57 -11.71
C ILE A 497 -11.85 7.70 -11.09
N THR A 498 -11.56 8.87 -10.52
CA THR A 498 -10.27 9.21 -9.92
C THR A 498 -10.36 9.03 -8.41
N ASP A 499 -9.32 8.48 -7.77
CA ASP A 499 -9.24 8.36 -6.31
C ASP A 499 -10.43 7.58 -5.69
N LEU A 500 -10.60 6.32 -6.12
CA LEU A 500 -11.67 5.42 -5.66
C LEU A 500 -11.25 4.66 -4.40
N THR A 501 -12.10 4.69 -3.37
CA THR A 501 -11.99 3.82 -2.19
C THR A 501 -13.24 2.94 -2.04
N VAL A 502 -13.03 1.63 -1.88
CA VAL A 502 -14.07 0.66 -1.58
C VAL A 502 -13.63 -0.20 -0.40
N ASP A 503 -14.40 -0.19 0.68
CA ASP A 503 -14.08 -0.92 1.91
C ASP A 503 -15.27 -1.75 2.43
N ASN A 504 -15.01 -2.98 2.86
CA ASN A 504 -15.99 -3.84 3.53
C ASN A 504 -17.32 -3.99 2.76
N CYS A 505 -17.24 -4.05 1.43
CA CYS A 505 -18.41 -4.19 0.56
C CYS A 505 -18.55 -5.61 0.00
N VAL A 506 -19.78 -5.99 -0.35
CA VAL A 506 -20.08 -7.23 -1.09
C VAL A 506 -20.59 -6.89 -2.46
N PHE A 507 -20.00 -7.48 -3.50
CA PHE A 507 -20.46 -7.41 -4.87
C PHE A 507 -20.95 -8.79 -5.32
N ASP A 508 -22.26 -8.95 -5.44
CA ASP A 508 -22.90 -10.22 -5.75
C ASP A 508 -23.58 -10.20 -7.11
N GLY A 509 -23.03 -10.97 -8.06
CA GLY A 509 -23.58 -11.10 -9.41
C GLY A 509 -24.91 -11.87 -9.46
N GLY A 510 -25.28 -12.56 -8.39
CA GLY A 510 -26.54 -13.30 -8.27
C GLY A 510 -26.67 -14.46 -9.24
N ASN A 511 -25.54 -15.00 -9.74
CA ASN A 511 -25.48 -16.09 -10.72
C ASN A 511 -26.21 -15.76 -12.03
N VAL A 512 -26.18 -14.50 -12.44
CA VAL A 512 -26.77 -14.06 -13.71
C VAL A 512 -25.72 -14.17 -14.81
N SER A 513 -26.00 -15.01 -15.80
CA SER A 513 -25.07 -15.26 -16.93
C SER A 513 -24.62 -13.97 -17.60
N GLY A 514 -23.31 -13.88 -17.84
CA GLY A 514 -22.65 -12.72 -18.46
C GLY A 514 -22.64 -11.44 -17.61
N ARG A 515 -23.11 -11.47 -16.35
CA ARG A 515 -23.09 -10.26 -15.50
C ARG A 515 -21.69 -10.00 -14.99
N CYS A 516 -21.15 -8.83 -15.33
CA CYS A 516 -19.86 -8.35 -14.85
C CYS A 516 -19.99 -7.74 -13.45
N GLY A 517 -18.89 -7.69 -12.70
CA GLY A 517 -18.81 -6.97 -11.43
C GLY A 517 -18.61 -5.48 -11.68
N PHE A 518 -17.36 -5.05 -11.82
CA PHE A 518 -17.01 -3.69 -12.24
C PHE A 518 -16.69 -3.68 -13.74
N SER A 519 -17.45 -2.90 -14.51
CA SER A 519 -17.20 -2.74 -15.95
C SER A 519 -17.46 -1.33 -16.47
N GLY A 520 -16.96 -1.05 -17.66
CA GLY A 520 -17.04 0.24 -18.32
C GLY A 520 -15.88 1.16 -17.98
N GLY A 521 -16.06 2.44 -18.29
CA GLY A 521 -15.21 3.57 -17.91
C GLY A 521 -13.71 3.28 -17.81
N GLN A 522 -13.09 3.93 -16.84
CA GLN A 522 -11.71 3.72 -16.43
C GLN A 522 -11.49 4.20 -14.99
N LEU A 523 -10.55 3.57 -14.28
CA LEU A 523 -10.06 4.03 -12.98
C LEU A 523 -8.77 4.83 -13.16
N GLU A 524 -8.64 5.95 -12.46
CA GLU A 524 -7.48 6.85 -12.48
C GLU A 524 -7.08 7.24 -11.05
N GLY A 525 -5.89 7.83 -10.88
CA GLY A 525 -5.40 8.20 -9.56
C GLY A 525 -5.22 6.98 -8.65
N ASN A 526 -5.44 7.16 -7.35
CA ASN A 526 -5.31 6.07 -6.38
C ASN A 526 -6.56 5.18 -6.36
N VAL A 527 -6.37 3.88 -6.21
CA VAL A 527 -7.49 2.91 -6.13
C VAL A 527 -7.26 2.02 -4.93
N THR A 528 -8.18 2.03 -3.97
CA THR A 528 -8.15 1.15 -2.81
C THR A 528 -9.41 0.29 -2.79
N ILE A 529 -9.25 -1.03 -2.87
CA ILE A 529 -10.31 -2.03 -2.73
C ILE A 529 -9.88 -2.99 -1.64
N GLN A 530 -10.55 -2.93 -0.48
CA GLN A 530 -10.13 -3.72 0.66
C GLN A 530 -11.29 -4.34 1.45
N ASN A 531 -11.01 -5.47 2.09
CA ASN A 531 -11.97 -6.19 2.94
C ASN A 531 -13.29 -6.54 2.21
N CYS A 532 -13.27 -6.64 0.88
CA CYS A 532 -14.46 -6.84 0.07
C CYS A 532 -14.67 -8.31 -0.30
N GLU A 533 -15.92 -8.67 -0.61
CA GLU A 533 -16.31 -9.98 -1.12
C GLU A 533 -16.86 -9.83 -2.55
N PHE A 534 -16.34 -10.60 -3.50
CA PHE A 534 -16.80 -10.65 -4.89
C PHE A 534 -17.28 -12.07 -5.21
N LYS A 535 -18.57 -12.24 -5.52
CA LYS A 535 -19.15 -13.57 -5.70
C LYS A 535 -20.23 -13.67 -6.76
N ASN A 536 -20.40 -14.88 -7.31
CA ASN A 536 -21.45 -15.21 -8.27
C ASN A 536 -21.46 -14.32 -9.52
N ILE A 537 -20.27 -13.83 -9.93
CA ILE A 537 -20.10 -12.92 -11.07
C ILE A 537 -19.77 -13.78 -12.29
N LEU A 538 -20.72 -13.91 -13.22
CA LEU A 538 -20.58 -14.83 -14.35
C LEU A 538 -20.09 -14.16 -15.67
N GLY A 539 -19.83 -12.86 -15.65
CA GLY A 539 -19.25 -12.12 -16.77
C GLY A 539 -17.72 -12.13 -16.75
N TRP A 540 -17.13 -11.87 -17.92
CA TRP A 540 -15.68 -11.82 -18.13
C TRP A 540 -14.95 -10.80 -17.25
N ALA A 541 -15.58 -9.65 -16.96
CA ALA A 541 -15.02 -8.63 -16.06
C ALA A 541 -15.54 -8.86 -14.65
N LEU A 542 -14.73 -9.48 -13.79
CA LEU A 542 -15.01 -9.58 -12.36
C LEU A 542 -14.74 -8.22 -11.71
N PHE A 543 -13.54 -7.70 -11.91
CA PHE A 543 -13.19 -6.32 -11.58
C PHE A 543 -12.21 -5.80 -12.63
N GLU A 544 -12.53 -4.67 -13.27
CA GLU A 544 -11.70 -4.17 -14.36
C GLU A 544 -11.43 -2.68 -14.25
N SER A 545 -10.15 -2.31 -14.26
CA SER A 545 -9.73 -0.91 -14.23
C SER A 545 -10.04 -0.14 -15.52
N ARG A 546 -10.28 -0.85 -16.63
CA ARG A 546 -10.72 -0.28 -17.92
C ARG A 546 -11.30 -1.34 -18.84
N SER A 547 -12.62 -1.34 -19.04
CA SER A 547 -13.27 -2.40 -19.83
C SER A 547 -13.05 -2.30 -21.34
N GLY A 548 -12.82 -3.45 -21.96
CA GLY A 548 -12.99 -3.66 -23.41
C GLY A 548 -11.86 -3.11 -24.27
N SER A 549 -10.78 -2.62 -23.68
CA SER A 549 -9.59 -2.25 -24.42
C SER A 549 -8.57 -3.39 -24.37
N GLY A 550 -8.49 -4.18 -25.44
CA GLY A 550 -7.21 -4.77 -25.86
C GLY A 550 -6.19 -3.70 -26.30
N GLY A 551 -6.26 -2.51 -25.71
CA GLY A 551 -5.59 -1.26 -26.09
C GLY A 551 -4.87 -0.63 -24.90
N ASP A 552 -4.81 0.70 -24.82
CA ASP A 552 -4.11 1.36 -23.72
C ASP A 552 -4.85 1.20 -22.37
N GLY A 553 -4.17 1.35 -21.23
CA GLY A 553 -4.78 1.28 -19.89
C GLY A 553 -5.21 2.64 -19.36
N SER A 554 -5.04 2.88 -18.06
CA SER A 554 -5.42 4.13 -17.37
C SER A 554 -4.28 4.70 -16.52
N ALA A 555 -4.27 6.02 -16.32
CA ALA A 555 -3.27 6.73 -15.51
C ALA A 555 -3.55 6.55 -14.01
N MET A 556 -3.17 5.39 -13.47
CA MET A 556 -3.34 5.06 -12.05
C MET A 556 -2.08 5.40 -11.25
N GLY A 557 -2.23 5.89 -10.03
CA GLY A 557 -1.15 6.10 -9.07
C GLY A 557 -0.88 4.82 -8.28
N THR A 558 -1.27 4.83 -6.99
CA THR A 558 -1.18 3.66 -6.11
C THR A 558 -2.46 2.83 -6.14
N ILE A 559 -2.33 1.54 -6.39
CA ILE A 559 -3.40 0.55 -6.30
C ILE A 559 -3.17 -0.31 -5.06
N THR A 560 -4.19 -0.44 -4.21
CA THR A 560 -4.24 -1.37 -3.08
C THR A 560 -5.43 -2.30 -3.25
N PHE A 561 -5.18 -3.59 -3.44
CA PHE A 561 -6.19 -4.64 -3.51
C PHE A 561 -5.92 -5.63 -2.39
N ALA A 562 -6.59 -5.47 -1.25
CA ALA A 562 -6.18 -6.12 -0.01
C ALA A 562 -7.31 -6.84 0.74
N ASN A 563 -7.01 -8.01 1.32
CA ASN A 563 -7.94 -8.73 2.22
C ASN A 563 -9.31 -9.03 1.58
N ASN A 564 -9.34 -9.22 0.25
CA ASN A 564 -10.58 -9.50 -0.47
C ASN A 564 -10.81 -11.00 -0.64
N TYR A 565 -12.07 -11.39 -0.67
CA TYR A 565 -12.49 -12.77 -0.95
C TYR A 565 -13.21 -12.84 -2.29
N ILE A 566 -12.61 -13.51 -3.26
CA ILE A 566 -13.08 -13.60 -4.64
C ILE A 566 -13.41 -15.06 -4.92
N HIS A 567 -14.69 -15.36 -5.16
CA HIS A 567 -15.09 -16.75 -5.33
C HIS A 567 -16.32 -16.98 -6.21
N ASP A 568 -16.50 -18.23 -6.63
CA ASP A 568 -17.69 -18.69 -7.38
C ASP A 568 -18.03 -17.77 -8.58
N SER A 569 -17.01 -17.40 -9.34
CA SER A 569 -17.11 -16.38 -10.39
C SER A 569 -16.36 -16.82 -11.65
N ASN A 570 -16.66 -16.22 -12.79
CA ASN A 570 -16.17 -16.66 -14.11
C ASN A 570 -15.34 -15.60 -14.85
N GLY A 571 -14.97 -14.49 -14.21
CA GLY A 571 -14.22 -13.38 -14.79
C GLY A 571 -12.89 -13.10 -14.11
N SER A 572 -12.08 -12.22 -14.70
CA SER A 572 -10.76 -11.82 -14.20
C SER A 572 -10.82 -10.55 -13.35
N VAL A 573 -9.92 -10.42 -12.37
CA VAL A 573 -9.53 -9.13 -11.78
C VAL A 573 -8.41 -8.53 -12.61
N VAL A 574 -8.49 -7.25 -12.96
CA VAL A 574 -7.53 -6.64 -13.91
C VAL A 574 -7.15 -5.22 -13.53
N PHE A 575 -5.84 -4.97 -13.44
CA PHE A 575 -5.23 -3.65 -13.34
C PHE A 575 -4.35 -3.36 -14.56
N ARG A 576 -4.81 -2.45 -15.42
CA ARG A 576 -4.11 -2.03 -16.64
C ARG A 576 -3.62 -0.59 -16.56
N GLY A 577 -2.31 -0.39 -16.41
CA GLY A 577 -1.71 0.94 -16.48
C GLY A 577 -1.65 1.51 -17.90
N LEU A 578 -1.52 2.83 -18.03
CA LEU A 578 -1.36 3.51 -19.32
C LEU A 578 0.06 3.33 -19.86
N SER A 579 0.22 3.21 -21.18
CA SER A 579 1.50 2.98 -21.85
C SER A 579 2.46 4.17 -21.72
N THR A 580 1.92 5.38 -21.62
CA THR A 580 2.66 6.63 -21.44
C THR A 580 2.75 7.09 -20.00
N ASP A 581 1.92 6.52 -19.11
CA ASP A 581 1.80 6.89 -17.70
C ASP A 581 1.46 5.63 -16.89
N ARG A 582 2.48 4.80 -16.70
CA ARG A 582 2.34 3.47 -16.08
C ARG A 582 1.97 3.61 -14.62
N ALA A 583 1.23 2.64 -14.10
CA ALA A 583 0.83 2.64 -12.69
C ALA A 583 2.06 2.72 -11.78
N ASP A 584 2.06 3.64 -10.82
CA ASP A 584 3.24 3.88 -9.97
C ASP A 584 3.51 2.69 -9.05
N LEU A 585 2.48 2.19 -8.37
CA LEU A 585 2.59 1.12 -7.39
C LEU A 585 1.33 0.27 -7.34
N VAL A 586 1.48 -1.06 -7.40
CA VAL A 586 0.38 -2.01 -7.23
C VAL A 586 0.67 -2.92 -6.05
N ASN A 587 -0.16 -2.89 -5.02
CA ASN A 587 -0.09 -3.78 -3.85
C ASN A 587 -1.29 -4.73 -3.86
N VAL A 588 -1.02 -6.03 -3.87
CA VAL A 588 -2.04 -7.10 -3.82
C VAL A 588 -1.69 -8.05 -2.69
N TYR A 589 -2.47 -8.04 -1.60
CA TYR A 589 -2.14 -8.87 -0.46
C TYR A 589 -3.31 -9.33 0.40
N GLY A 590 -3.16 -10.44 1.11
CA GLY A 590 -4.18 -10.96 2.01
C GLY A 590 -5.45 -11.46 1.31
N ASN A 591 -5.45 -11.59 -0.03
CA ASN A 591 -6.64 -11.95 -0.78
C ASN A 591 -6.74 -13.47 -0.95
N THR A 592 -7.97 -13.96 -1.08
CA THR A 592 -8.28 -15.35 -1.40
C THR A 592 -9.07 -15.42 -2.70
N TRP A 593 -8.53 -16.13 -3.70
CA TRP A 593 -9.24 -16.55 -4.91
C TRP A 593 -9.53 -18.05 -4.86
N GLU A 594 -10.79 -18.43 -5.05
CA GLU A 594 -11.17 -19.83 -5.19
C GLU A 594 -12.37 -20.04 -6.11
N ARG A 595 -12.40 -21.18 -6.81
CA ARG A 595 -13.50 -21.54 -7.74
C ARG A 595 -13.73 -20.45 -8.79
N ILE A 596 -12.64 -20.03 -9.43
CA ILE A 596 -12.70 -19.11 -10.56
C ILE A 596 -12.79 -19.94 -11.83
N GLY A 597 -13.84 -19.73 -12.61
CA GLY A 597 -14.19 -20.61 -13.72
C GLY A 597 -15.07 -21.79 -13.31
N GLY A 598 -15.95 -22.22 -14.21
CA GLY A 598 -16.88 -23.33 -13.94
C GLY A 598 -18.05 -22.96 -13.02
N ALA A 599 -18.11 -21.71 -12.55
CA ALA A 599 -19.15 -21.24 -11.64
C ALA A 599 -20.53 -21.37 -12.31
N ASN A 600 -21.51 -21.83 -11.53
CA ASN A 600 -22.87 -22.13 -12.00
C ASN A 600 -22.92 -23.12 -13.20
N GLY A 601 -21.88 -23.94 -13.40
CA GLY A 601 -21.77 -24.87 -14.51
C GLY A 601 -21.47 -24.23 -15.87
N GLU A 602 -21.15 -22.93 -15.91
CA GLU A 602 -20.71 -22.22 -17.10
C GLU A 602 -19.17 -22.29 -17.23
N GLN A 603 -18.67 -22.54 -18.43
CA GLN A 603 -17.23 -22.38 -18.68
C GLN A 603 -16.86 -20.90 -18.52
N GLY A 604 -15.82 -20.63 -17.74
CA GLY A 604 -15.48 -19.25 -17.39
C GLY A 604 -14.98 -18.43 -18.57
N GLN A 605 -15.20 -17.11 -18.52
CA GLN A 605 -14.69 -16.14 -19.49
C GLN A 605 -13.50 -15.35 -18.92
N HIS A 606 -12.78 -15.95 -17.96
CA HIS A 606 -11.54 -15.43 -17.42
C HIS A 606 -10.39 -16.01 -18.24
N TRP A 607 -9.26 -15.34 -18.17
CA TRP A 607 -7.96 -15.88 -18.58
C TRP A 607 -7.06 -16.09 -17.36
N ALA A 608 -7.14 -15.17 -16.39
CA ALA A 608 -6.44 -15.27 -15.12
C ALA A 608 -7.35 -14.91 -13.93
N GLY A 609 -7.01 -15.37 -12.73
CA GLY A 609 -7.60 -14.86 -11.48
C GLY A 609 -7.29 -13.38 -11.30
N LEU A 610 -6.03 -12.99 -11.55
CA LEU A 610 -5.58 -11.60 -11.57
C LEU A 610 -4.62 -11.33 -12.74
N GLU A 611 -4.86 -10.22 -13.44
CA GLU A 611 -3.92 -9.62 -14.39
C GLU A 611 -3.41 -8.26 -13.88
N VAL A 612 -2.08 -8.07 -13.93
CA VAL A 612 -1.43 -6.77 -13.71
C VAL A 612 -0.49 -6.46 -14.86
N ASN A 613 -0.60 -5.25 -15.42
CA ASN A 613 0.32 -4.81 -16.46
C ASN A 613 0.66 -3.33 -16.42
N ARG A 614 1.73 -2.95 -17.14
CA ARG A 614 2.15 -1.54 -17.35
C ARG A 614 2.27 -0.80 -16.03
N SER A 615 3.11 -1.32 -15.14
CA SER A 615 3.31 -0.80 -13.78
C SER A 615 4.80 -0.62 -13.50
N GLN A 616 5.18 0.36 -12.68
CA GLN A 616 6.57 0.55 -12.27
C GLN A 616 6.92 -0.48 -11.19
N VAL A 617 6.15 -0.50 -10.09
CA VAL A 617 6.37 -1.43 -8.97
C VAL A 617 5.11 -2.26 -8.71
N VAL A 618 5.28 -3.57 -8.58
CA VAL A 618 4.20 -4.51 -8.24
C VAL A 618 4.63 -5.38 -7.06
N ASN A 619 3.86 -5.34 -5.97
CA ASN A 619 4.02 -6.17 -4.79
C ASN A 619 2.80 -7.11 -4.67
N ILE A 620 3.02 -8.42 -4.75
CA ILE A 620 1.98 -9.44 -4.61
C ILE A 620 2.41 -10.38 -3.48
N TYR A 621 1.74 -10.34 -2.34
CA TYR A 621 2.16 -11.14 -1.19
C TYR A 621 1.06 -11.61 -0.28
N SER A 622 1.28 -12.73 0.41
CA SER A 622 0.32 -13.27 1.39
C SER A 622 -1.08 -13.47 0.79
N ASN A 623 -1.18 -14.00 -0.43
CA ASN A 623 -2.45 -14.35 -1.07
C ASN A 623 -2.60 -15.86 -1.21
N ASP A 624 -3.84 -16.33 -1.21
CA ASP A 624 -4.22 -17.69 -1.63
C ASP A 624 -4.90 -17.62 -2.98
N VAL A 625 -4.35 -18.31 -3.97
CA VAL A 625 -4.93 -18.46 -5.31
C VAL A 625 -5.02 -19.92 -5.64
N SER A 626 -6.26 -20.43 -5.64
CA SER A 626 -6.51 -21.82 -5.95
C SER A 626 -7.72 -22.04 -6.84
N ASN A 627 -7.73 -23.17 -7.54
CA ASN A 627 -8.87 -23.59 -8.35
C ASN A 627 -9.32 -22.52 -9.35
N VAL A 628 -8.38 -21.80 -9.96
CA VAL A 628 -8.63 -21.11 -11.23
C VAL A 628 -8.63 -22.17 -12.32
N LEU A 629 -9.80 -22.46 -12.88
CA LEU A 629 -10.00 -23.53 -13.86
C LEU A 629 -9.68 -23.05 -15.28
N GLU A 630 -9.67 -23.95 -16.25
CA GLU A 630 -9.54 -23.58 -17.66
C GLU A 630 -10.76 -22.78 -18.14
N GLY A 631 -10.52 -21.55 -18.57
CA GLY A 631 -11.48 -20.68 -19.22
C GLY A 631 -11.78 -21.08 -20.67
N GLN A 632 -12.77 -20.43 -21.28
CA GLN A 632 -13.25 -20.72 -22.64
C GLN A 632 -12.19 -20.48 -23.74
N TRP A 633 -11.10 -19.78 -23.43
CA TRP A 633 -10.00 -19.49 -24.36
C TRP A 633 -8.79 -20.40 -24.19
N GLY A 634 -8.89 -21.42 -23.31
CA GLY A 634 -7.78 -22.35 -23.03
C GLY A 634 -6.72 -21.77 -22.09
N GLU A 635 -7.07 -20.73 -21.34
CA GLU A 635 -6.22 -20.05 -20.36
C GLU A 635 -6.85 -20.20 -18.97
N GLY A 636 -6.05 -20.16 -17.90
CA GLY A 636 -6.56 -20.26 -16.53
C GLY A 636 -5.48 -20.00 -15.49
N GLN A 637 -4.77 -18.87 -15.62
CA GLN A 637 -3.65 -18.53 -14.74
C GLN A 637 -4.13 -18.09 -13.35
N GLY A 638 -3.41 -18.43 -12.30
CA GLY A 638 -3.52 -17.72 -11.03
C GLY A 638 -3.20 -16.24 -11.21
N PHE A 639 -2.03 -15.96 -11.82
CA PHE A 639 -1.54 -14.61 -12.09
C PHE A 639 -1.01 -14.44 -13.52
N GLN A 640 -1.44 -13.40 -14.21
CA GLN A 640 -0.87 -12.95 -15.49
C GLN A 640 -0.22 -11.58 -15.34
N LEU A 641 1.07 -11.48 -15.66
CA LEU A 641 1.91 -10.32 -15.37
C LEU A 641 2.70 -9.89 -16.62
N TRP A 642 2.73 -8.60 -16.96
CA TRP A 642 3.56 -8.13 -18.08
C TRP A 642 3.85 -6.62 -18.09
N ASN A 643 4.99 -6.24 -18.66
CA ASN A 643 5.45 -4.84 -18.76
C ASN A 643 5.52 -4.15 -17.38
N ILE A 644 6.21 -4.79 -16.44
CA ILE A 644 6.45 -4.34 -15.07
C ILE A 644 7.95 -4.08 -14.89
N ASP A 645 8.36 -2.96 -14.26
CA ASP A 645 9.80 -2.73 -14.02
C ASP A 645 10.32 -3.61 -12.89
N THR A 646 9.68 -3.57 -11.72
CA THR A 646 10.08 -4.31 -10.53
C THR A 646 8.90 -5.09 -9.95
N LEU A 647 9.06 -6.41 -9.83
CA LEU A 647 8.09 -7.32 -9.25
C LEU A 647 8.63 -7.90 -7.93
N SER A 648 7.88 -7.76 -6.86
CA SER A 648 8.10 -8.46 -5.59
C SER A 648 6.92 -9.40 -5.34
N LEU A 649 7.08 -10.70 -5.60
CA LEU A 649 6.03 -11.68 -5.44
C LEU A 649 6.46 -12.73 -4.40
N HIS A 650 5.89 -12.68 -3.21
CA HIS A 650 6.34 -13.53 -2.11
C HIS A 650 5.26 -13.97 -1.15
N HIS A 651 5.46 -15.08 -0.46
CA HIS A 651 4.54 -15.59 0.55
C HIS A 651 3.12 -15.88 0.02
N ASN A 652 2.97 -16.23 -1.25
CA ASN A 652 1.67 -16.61 -1.83
C ASN A 652 1.53 -18.13 -1.94
N ASN A 653 0.32 -18.63 -1.75
CA ASN A 653 -0.09 -19.98 -2.13
C ASN A 653 -0.71 -19.92 -3.54
N VAL A 654 -0.01 -20.43 -4.55
CA VAL A 654 -0.48 -20.53 -5.94
C VAL A 654 -0.64 -22.01 -6.27
N THR A 655 -1.81 -22.56 -5.95
CA THR A 655 -2.01 -24.01 -5.89
C THR A 655 -3.21 -24.49 -6.67
N ALA A 656 -3.14 -25.67 -7.29
CA ALA A 656 -4.30 -26.32 -7.92
C ALA A 656 -5.03 -25.46 -8.97
N ASN A 657 -4.30 -24.56 -9.65
CA ASN A 657 -4.84 -23.82 -10.80
C ASN A 657 -4.63 -24.61 -12.10
N PHE A 658 -5.31 -24.21 -13.16
CA PHE A 658 -5.00 -24.72 -14.49
C PHE A 658 -3.58 -24.32 -14.88
N GLU A 659 -3.25 -23.04 -14.71
CA GLU A 659 -1.92 -22.46 -14.89
C GLU A 659 -1.56 -21.62 -13.65
N GLY A 660 -0.30 -21.62 -13.22
CA GLY A 660 0.14 -20.85 -12.04
C GLY A 660 0.36 -19.38 -12.35
N ILE A 661 1.61 -19.00 -12.60
CA ILE A 661 2.05 -17.62 -12.87
C ILE A 661 2.55 -17.53 -14.31
N PHE A 662 2.05 -16.56 -15.08
CA PHE A 662 2.47 -16.32 -16.45
C PHE A 662 3.02 -14.91 -16.65
N VAL A 663 4.24 -14.83 -17.20
CA VAL A 663 4.86 -13.58 -17.65
C VAL A 663 4.73 -13.48 -19.17
N TYR A 664 3.87 -12.58 -19.63
CA TYR A 664 3.55 -12.42 -21.05
C TYR A 664 4.55 -11.51 -21.79
N GLY A 665 5.03 -11.97 -22.95
CA GLY A 665 6.11 -11.30 -23.71
C GLY A 665 5.64 -10.33 -24.79
N GLY A 666 4.34 -10.34 -25.13
CA GLY A 666 3.77 -9.42 -26.12
C GLY A 666 4.40 -9.55 -27.51
N GLY A 667 4.83 -10.74 -27.90
CA GLY A 667 5.48 -10.99 -29.19
C GLY A 667 6.83 -10.31 -29.34
N GLY A 668 7.60 -10.14 -28.26
CA GLY A 668 8.89 -9.44 -28.28
C GLY A 668 8.85 -8.00 -27.74
N THR A 669 7.67 -7.52 -27.35
CA THR A 669 7.49 -6.10 -26.98
C THR A 669 7.83 -5.85 -25.51
N PHE A 670 7.58 -6.83 -24.63
CA PHE A 670 7.70 -6.64 -23.19
C PHE A 670 8.89 -7.40 -22.63
N SER A 671 9.57 -6.79 -21.65
CA SER A 671 10.66 -7.42 -20.92
C SER A 671 10.12 -8.23 -19.75
N ILE A 672 10.87 -9.28 -19.39
CA ILE A 672 10.75 -9.96 -18.11
C ILE A 672 10.94 -8.91 -17.00
N PRO A 673 10.06 -8.86 -15.98
CA PRO A 673 10.20 -7.92 -14.87
C PRO A 673 11.52 -8.11 -14.12
N GLY A 674 12.09 -7.01 -13.62
CA GLY A 674 13.10 -7.09 -12.57
C GLY A 674 12.47 -7.51 -11.23
N GLY A 675 13.29 -7.63 -10.18
CA GLY A 675 12.84 -8.09 -8.87
C GLY A 675 12.87 -9.62 -8.74
N SER A 676 11.97 -10.19 -7.95
CA SER A 676 12.02 -11.62 -7.56
C SER A 676 10.66 -12.21 -7.20
N LEU A 677 10.47 -13.49 -7.51
CA LEU A 677 9.43 -14.38 -6.99
C LEU A 677 10.10 -15.29 -5.97
N ARG A 678 9.80 -15.18 -4.68
CA ARG A 678 10.44 -16.03 -3.65
C ARG A 678 9.52 -16.32 -2.49
N TYR A 679 9.76 -17.42 -1.78
CA TYR A 679 8.98 -17.84 -0.61
C TYR A 679 7.50 -18.09 -0.91
N ASN A 680 7.18 -18.51 -2.14
CA ASN A 680 5.83 -18.92 -2.52
C ASN A 680 5.71 -20.45 -2.47
N ASN A 681 4.50 -20.93 -2.22
CA ASN A 681 4.09 -22.31 -2.47
C ASN A 681 3.44 -22.37 -3.85
N ILE A 682 4.14 -22.98 -4.82
CA ILE A 682 3.69 -23.16 -6.20
C ILE A 682 3.55 -24.66 -6.41
N SER A 683 2.34 -25.19 -6.27
CA SER A 683 2.14 -26.64 -6.31
C SER A 683 0.78 -27.10 -6.83
N GLY A 684 0.79 -28.22 -7.56
CA GLY A 684 -0.42 -28.87 -8.06
C GLY A 684 -1.09 -28.11 -9.21
N ASN A 685 -0.43 -27.15 -9.84
CA ASN A 685 -0.95 -26.49 -11.04
C ASN A 685 -0.87 -27.46 -12.24
N THR A 686 -1.90 -27.44 -13.10
CA THR A 686 -2.10 -28.51 -14.10
C THR A 686 -1.11 -28.43 -15.26
N GLU A 687 -0.94 -27.25 -15.87
CA GLU A 687 -0.06 -27.04 -17.02
C GLU A 687 1.36 -26.68 -16.60
N TYR A 688 1.50 -25.64 -15.77
CA TYR A 688 2.77 -25.15 -15.23
C TYR A 688 2.57 -24.35 -13.94
N GLY A 689 3.61 -24.28 -13.11
CA GLY A 689 3.66 -23.40 -11.94
C GLY A 689 4.09 -21.98 -12.30
N VAL A 690 5.13 -21.84 -13.11
CA VAL A 690 5.58 -20.54 -13.65
C VAL A 690 5.96 -20.70 -15.12
N LYS A 691 5.47 -19.80 -15.97
CA LYS A 691 5.87 -19.71 -17.37
C LYS A 691 6.28 -18.28 -17.72
N VAL A 692 7.42 -18.15 -18.38
CA VAL A 692 7.84 -16.94 -19.09
C VAL A 692 7.65 -17.21 -20.58
N ASP A 693 6.85 -16.38 -21.24
CA ASP A 693 6.65 -16.42 -22.69
C ASP A 693 8.01 -16.39 -23.41
N THR A 694 8.21 -17.29 -24.38
CA THR A 694 9.45 -17.39 -25.17
C THR A 694 9.75 -16.13 -25.98
N THR A 695 8.75 -15.27 -26.19
CA THR A 695 8.92 -13.98 -26.85
C THR A 695 9.32 -12.84 -25.89
N ALA A 696 9.29 -13.04 -24.57
CA ALA A 696 9.69 -12.00 -23.62
C ALA A 696 11.18 -11.64 -23.77
N THR A 697 11.51 -10.35 -23.61
CA THR A 697 12.90 -9.86 -23.71
C THR A 697 13.54 -9.68 -22.33
N GLY A 698 14.87 -9.57 -22.26
CA GLY A 698 15.57 -9.39 -20.98
C GLY A 698 15.59 -10.66 -20.11
N GLY A 699 15.55 -10.47 -18.79
CA GLY A 699 15.60 -11.55 -17.79
C GLY A 699 17.02 -12.14 -17.58
N PRO A 700 17.11 -13.32 -16.94
CA PRO A 700 16.01 -14.22 -16.51
C PRO A 700 15.09 -13.66 -15.42
N LEU A 701 13.93 -14.27 -15.24
CA LEU A 701 13.06 -14.04 -14.07
C LEU A 701 13.68 -14.72 -12.85
N ASP A 702 13.94 -13.98 -11.78
CA ASP A 702 14.41 -14.56 -10.52
C ASP A 702 13.23 -15.20 -9.78
N ALA A 703 13.13 -16.53 -9.85
CA ALA A 703 12.15 -17.34 -9.12
C ALA A 703 12.82 -18.37 -8.19
N ALA A 704 14.03 -18.05 -7.70
CA ALA A 704 14.68 -18.86 -6.69
C ALA A 704 13.89 -18.82 -5.36
N LEU A 705 14.16 -19.79 -4.49
CA LEU A 705 13.62 -19.89 -3.14
C LEU A 705 12.09 -20.02 -3.09
N ASN A 706 11.49 -20.64 -4.10
CA ASN A 706 10.10 -21.11 -4.06
C ASN A 706 10.02 -22.60 -3.75
N TRP A 707 8.88 -23.02 -3.23
CA TRP A 707 8.50 -24.43 -3.19
C TRP A 707 7.72 -24.77 -4.44
N TRP A 708 8.16 -25.82 -5.15
CA TRP A 708 7.59 -26.24 -6.43
C TRP A 708 6.66 -27.45 -6.28
N GLY A 709 6.20 -27.77 -5.07
CA GLY A 709 5.46 -29.01 -4.80
C GLY A 709 6.32 -30.27 -4.67
N SER A 710 7.65 -30.14 -4.80
CA SER A 710 8.61 -31.26 -4.70
C SER A 710 9.93 -30.80 -4.05
N GLY A 711 10.47 -31.64 -3.16
CA GLY A 711 11.80 -31.42 -2.56
C GLY A 711 12.95 -31.49 -3.56
N ASN A 712 12.71 -32.07 -4.74
CA ASN A 712 13.68 -32.10 -5.83
C ASN A 712 13.48 -30.95 -6.83
N GLY A 713 12.63 -29.97 -6.54
CA GLY A 713 12.46 -28.78 -7.38
C GLY A 713 11.47 -28.95 -8.54
N PRO A 714 11.44 -28.01 -9.49
CA PRO A 714 10.47 -28.01 -10.58
C PRO A 714 10.82 -29.01 -11.68
N ILE A 715 9.87 -29.23 -12.58
CA ILE A 715 10.18 -29.72 -13.93
C ILE A 715 10.51 -28.49 -14.77
N ALA A 716 11.77 -28.28 -15.14
CA ALA A 716 12.18 -27.11 -15.91
C ALA A 716 12.30 -27.43 -17.40
N ASP A 717 11.63 -26.64 -18.23
CA ASP A 717 11.69 -26.65 -19.69
C ASP A 717 12.00 -25.22 -20.17
N ALA A 718 13.28 -24.91 -20.30
CA ALA A 718 13.76 -23.55 -20.52
C ALA A 718 13.48 -23.04 -21.95
N ASN A 719 13.26 -23.95 -22.90
CA ASN A 719 13.08 -23.65 -24.31
C ASN A 719 11.63 -23.84 -24.81
N ASP A 720 10.74 -24.37 -23.96
CA ASP A 720 9.32 -24.66 -24.23
C ASP A 720 9.15 -25.63 -25.41
N ASP A 721 10.06 -26.61 -25.55
CA ASP A 721 10.02 -27.65 -26.61
C ASP A 721 9.29 -28.94 -26.19
N GLY A 722 8.87 -29.04 -24.92
CA GLY A 722 8.19 -30.18 -24.34
C GLY A 722 9.13 -31.23 -23.73
N THR A 723 10.45 -31.01 -23.77
CA THR A 723 11.49 -31.88 -23.20
C THR A 723 12.18 -31.16 -22.04
N PRO A 724 11.90 -31.54 -20.78
CA PRO A 724 12.53 -30.87 -19.64
C PRO A 724 14.04 -31.03 -19.62
N GLU A 725 14.80 -29.94 -19.46
CA GLU A 725 16.23 -29.97 -19.15
C GLU A 725 16.51 -30.38 -17.69
N TYR A 726 15.55 -30.16 -16.81
CA TYR A 726 15.61 -30.62 -15.42
C TYR A 726 14.26 -31.22 -15.00
N ASN A 727 14.29 -32.31 -14.26
CA ASN A 727 13.08 -33.02 -13.85
C ASN A 727 13.09 -33.31 -12.34
N GLY A 728 12.72 -32.29 -11.56
CA GLY A 728 12.53 -32.37 -10.11
C GLY A 728 11.17 -32.95 -9.68
N GLY A 729 10.26 -33.17 -10.63
CA GLY A 729 8.93 -33.73 -10.37
C GLY A 729 7.91 -32.78 -9.73
N GLY A 730 8.29 -31.52 -9.44
CA GLY A 730 7.37 -30.47 -9.04
C GLY A 730 6.63 -29.82 -10.21
N ASP A 731 5.91 -28.75 -9.92
CA ASP A 731 5.25 -27.91 -10.93
C ASP A 731 6.26 -27.37 -11.95
N LYS A 732 5.79 -27.19 -13.19
CA LYS A 732 6.70 -26.83 -14.28
C LYS A 732 7.18 -25.38 -14.18
N ALA A 733 8.47 -25.17 -14.44
CA ALA A 733 9.10 -23.87 -14.68
C ALA A 733 9.48 -23.77 -16.17
N ILE A 734 8.73 -23.00 -16.95
CA ILE A 734 8.87 -22.94 -18.41
C ILE A 734 9.45 -21.59 -18.84
N GLY A 735 10.50 -21.61 -19.66
CA GLY A 735 11.15 -20.40 -20.19
C GLY A 735 12.34 -19.90 -19.37
N ASN A 736 12.71 -18.63 -19.56
CA ASN A 736 13.94 -18.03 -18.99
C ASN A 736 13.80 -17.68 -17.50
N ILE A 737 13.89 -18.70 -16.64
CA ILE A 737 13.62 -18.62 -15.19
C ILE A 737 14.82 -19.14 -14.38
N ILE A 738 15.26 -18.38 -13.38
CA ILE A 738 16.13 -18.88 -12.30
C ILE A 738 15.21 -19.57 -11.29
N TYR A 739 15.35 -20.87 -11.07
CA TYR A 739 14.55 -21.62 -10.10
C TYR A 739 15.37 -22.31 -9.01
N SER A 740 16.70 -22.29 -9.14
CA SER A 740 17.65 -22.81 -8.16
C SER A 740 18.39 -21.64 -7.48
N PRO A 741 18.58 -21.65 -6.15
CA PRO A 741 18.12 -22.68 -5.21
C PRO A 741 16.59 -22.69 -5.02
N TRP A 742 16.02 -23.77 -4.48
CA TRP A 742 14.59 -23.88 -4.15
C TRP A 742 14.37 -24.33 -2.70
N LEU A 743 13.15 -24.19 -2.19
CA LEU A 743 12.78 -24.70 -0.87
C LEU A 743 12.59 -26.22 -0.94
N GLY A 744 13.16 -26.96 0.01
CA GLY A 744 13.13 -28.43 0.04
C GLY A 744 11.93 -29.02 0.79
N ILE A 745 11.14 -28.18 1.46
CA ILE A 745 9.90 -28.53 2.17
C ILE A 745 8.82 -27.50 1.87
N ASP A 746 7.55 -27.89 2.06
CA ASP A 746 6.41 -26.97 1.94
C ASP A 746 6.58 -25.82 2.94
N PRO A 747 6.58 -24.56 2.46
CA PRO A 747 6.86 -23.43 3.31
C PRO A 747 5.67 -22.98 4.15
N ASP A 748 4.44 -23.42 3.85
CA ASP A 748 3.26 -22.95 4.57
C ASP A 748 2.97 -23.78 5.82
N GLY A 749 3.35 -23.25 6.98
CA GLY A 749 3.16 -23.87 8.28
C GLY A 749 1.74 -23.78 8.83
N ASP A 750 0.88 -22.95 8.24
CA ASP A 750 -0.51 -22.77 8.68
C ASP A 750 -1.45 -22.48 7.51
N ALA A 751 -1.82 -23.53 6.79
CA ALA A 751 -2.75 -23.49 5.67
C ALA A 751 -4.16 -22.94 5.99
N GLY A 752 -4.47 -22.62 7.26
CA GLY A 752 -5.71 -21.94 7.66
C GLY A 752 -5.62 -20.41 7.61
N THR A 753 -4.42 -19.85 7.48
CA THR A 753 -4.15 -18.43 7.36
C THR A 753 -3.83 -18.08 5.91
N VAL A 754 -4.35 -16.96 5.40
CA VAL A 754 -4.15 -16.59 4.00
C VAL A 754 -2.68 -16.30 3.71
N GLY A 755 -2.17 -16.94 2.65
CA GLY A 755 -0.79 -16.87 2.21
C GLY A 755 0.17 -17.70 3.07
N VAL A 756 1.38 -17.89 2.54
CA VAL A 756 2.41 -18.74 3.16
C VAL A 756 2.86 -18.19 4.50
N GLN A 757 2.77 -19.03 5.54
CA GLN A 757 3.38 -18.80 6.84
C GLN A 757 4.68 -19.60 6.97
N LEU A 758 5.82 -18.99 6.66
CA LEU A 758 7.13 -19.67 6.58
C LEU A 758 7.41 -20.60 7.78
N VAL A 759 7.66 -21.88 7.49
CA VAL A 759 8.12 -22.85 8.50
C VAL A 759 9.57 -22.57 8.90
N SER A 760 9.88 -22.85 10.17
CA SER A 760 11.23 -22.72 10.72
C SER A 760 11.56 -23.94 11.61
N PRO A 761 12.71 -24.62 11.41
CA PRO A 761 13.71 -24.36 10.37
C PRO A 761 13.24 -24.75 8.96
N MET A 762 13.80 -24.08 7.97
CA MET A 762 13.59 -24.34 6.54
C MET A 762 14.69 -25.24 5.97
N THR A 763 14.36 -25.99 4.92
CA THR A 763 15.35 -26.68 4.07
C THR A 763 15.45 -25.93 2.74
N ILE A 764 16.65 -25.60 2.30
CA ILE A 764 16.96 -24.99 1.00
C ILE A 764 17.83 -25.99 0.23
N ILE A 765 17.44 -26.31 -1.00
CA ILE A 765 18.20 -27.18 -1.90
C ILE A 765 18.93 -26.31 -2.94
N VAL A 766 20.23 -26.58 -3.10
CA VAL A 766 21.11 -25.89 -4.04
C VAL A 766 21.56 -26.89 -5.09
N ASP A 767 21.32 -26.57 -6.36
CA ASP A 767 21.77 -27.38 -7.50
C ASP A 767 22.21 -26.46 -8.65
N GLU A 768 23.22 -26.86 -9.42
CA GLU A 768 23.78 -26.07 -10.52
C GLU A 768 22.98 -26.22 -11.83
N VAL A 769 21.67 -25.99 -11.74
CA VAL A 769 20.71 -26.18 -12.84
C VAL A 769 19.98 -24.88 -13.18
N GLY A 770 19.63 -24.74 -14.46
CA GLY A 770 19.03 -23.50 -15.00
C GLY A 770 20.01 -22.32 -15.00
N PRO A 771 19.55 -21.09 -15.29
CA PRO A 771 20.35 -19.88 -15.13
C PRO A 771 20.72 -19.65 -13.65
N ALA A 772 21.95 -19.20 -13.39
CA ALA A 772 22.40 -18.90 -12.03
C ALA A 772 21.85 -17.55 -11.53
N PRO A 773 21.50 -17.43 -10.24
CA PRO A 773 21.29 -16.14 -9.59
C PRO A 773 22.52 -15.25 -9.70
N ALA A 774 22.35 -13.92 -9.60
CA ALA A 774 23.45 -12.96 -9.70
C ALA A 774 24.57 -13.18 -8.67
N ALA A 775 24.25 -13.67 -7.47
CA ALA A 775 25.22 -14.00 -6.43
C ALA A 775 25.82 -15.42 -6.57
N GLY A 776 25.26 -16.27 -7.43
CA GLY A 776 25.52 -17.71 -7.50
C GLY A 776 24.59 -18.54 -6.61
N TYR A 777 24.41 -19.82 -6.94
CA TYR A 777 23.39 -20.68 -6.31
C TYR A 777 23.53 -20.79 -4.79
N LEU A 778 24.72 -21.16 -4.29
CA LEU A 778 24.96 -21.37 -2.85
C LEU A 778 24.97 -20.05 -2.08
N ASN A 779 25.60 -19.00 -2.61
CA ASN A 779 25.57 -17.68 -1.99
C ASN A 779 24.13 -17.13 -1.86
N THR A 780 23.24 -17.36 -2.84
CA THR A 780 21.81 -17.02 -2.73
C THR A 780 21.13 -17.80 -1.59
N ALA A 781 21.44 -19.09 -1.40
CA ALA A 781 20.90 -19.86 -0.28
C ALA A 781 21.45 -19.41 1.08
N ILE A 782 22.74 -19.08 1.18
CA ILE A 782 23.35 -18.53 2.40
C ILE A 782 22.70 -17.18 2.74
N ALA A 783 22.53 -16.30 1.74
CA ALA A 783 21.85 -15.02 1.94
C ALA A 783 20.40 -15.19 2.42
N ALA A 784 19.69 -16.21 1.96
CA ALA A 784 18.35 -16.54 2.44
C ALA A 784 18.34 -17.00 3.89
N ALA A 785 19.22 -17.93 4.27
CA ALA A 785 19.38 -18.39 5.66
C ALA A 785 19.88 -17.30 6.62
N ASN A 786 20.54 -16.26 6.09
CA ASN A 786 20.91 -15.07 6.84
C ASN A 786 19.74 -14.10 7.07
N SER A 787 18.66 -14.22 6.29
CA SER A 787 17.54 -13.28 6.30
C SER A 787 16.73 -13.38 7.59
N ALA A 788 16.11 -12.26 7.98
CA ALA A 788 15.11 -12.26 9.06
C ALA A 788 13.85 -13.08 8.71
N ASP A 789 13.63 -13.38 7.42
CA ASP A 789 12.50 -14.19 6.94
C ASP A 789 12.62 -15.66 7.40
N LEU A 790 13.85 -16.15 7.61
CA LEU A 790 14.13 -17.51 8.04
C LEU A 790 14.95 -17.49 9.34
N PRO A 791 14.32 -17.23 10.51
CA PRO A 791 15.05 -17.02 11.77
C PRO A 791 15.57 -18.31 12.43
N GLY A 792 15.44 -19.46 11.77
CA GLY A 792 15.77 -20.78 12.31
C GLY A 792 17.23 -21.17 12.10
N THR A 793 17.60 -22.38 12.55
CA THR A 793 18.82 -23.04 12.08
C THR A 793 18.47 -23.86 10.85
N ASP A 794 18.40 -23.19 9.71
CA ASP A 794 18.00 -23.80 8.45
C ASP A 794 19.04 -24.80 7.93
N THR A 795 18.62 -25.63 6.99
CA THR A 795 19.50 -26.59 6.32
C THR A 795 19.63 -26.25 4.86
N ILE A 796 20.85 -25.98 4.40
CA ILE A 796 21.22 -25.85 3.00
C ILE A 796 21.82 -27.19 2.56
N GLU A 797 21.09 -27.92 1.73
CA GLU A 797 21.57 -29.15 1.09
C GLU A 797 22.09 -28.82 -0.32
N VAL A 798 23.37 -29.13 -0.58
CA VAL A 798 24.08 -28.76 -1.80
C VAL A 798 24.31 -30.01 -2.66
N ARG A 799 23.63 -30.08 -3.81
CA ARG A 799 23.81 -31.14 -4.82
C ARG A 799 25.25 -31.20 -5.29
N HIS A 800 25.67 -32.37 -5.75
CA HIS A 800 27.03 -32.55 -6.25
C HIS A 800 27.37 -31.55 -7.36
N GLY A 801 28.58 -31.00 -7.32
CA GLY A 801 28.95 -29.86 -8.16
C GLY A 801 30.04 -28.99 -7.54
N THR A 802 30.24 -27.80 -8.10
CA THR A 802 31.27 -26.85 -7.64
C THR A 802 30.66 -25.49 -7.36
N TYR A 803 30.81 -24.99 -6.14
CA TYR A 803 30.09 -23.80 -5.68
C TYR A 803 31.02 -22.74 -5.07
N ASP A 804 30.63 -21.49 -5.25
CA ASP A 804 31.13 -20.34 -4.51
C ASP A 804 30.32 -20.23 -3.20
N ALA A 805 31.04 -20.09 -2.08
CA ALA A 805 30.50 -19.96 -0.72
C ALA A 805 31.05 -18.70 -0.02
N SER A 806 31.33 -17.65 -0.79
CA SER A 806 31.92 -16.39 -0.31
C SER A 806 30.95 -15.47 0.42
N GLU A 807 29.63 -15.70 0.31
CA GLU A 807 28.64 -14.98 1.12
C GLU A 807 28.88 -15.24 2.63
N PRO A 808 29.07 -14.21 3.46
CA PRO A 808 29.31 -14.40 4.88
C PRO A 808 28.13 -15.08 5.59
N ILE A 809 28.39 -16.13 6.38
CA ILE A 809 27.35 -16.80 7.16
C ILE A 809 27.14 -16.03 8.46
N THR A 810 26.03 -15.31 8.58
CA THR A 810 25.74 -14.39 9.69
C THR A 810 24.63 -14.89 10.64
N GLN A 811 24.00 -16.02 10.33
CA GLN A 811 23.05 -16.74 11.20
C GLN A 811 23.45 -18.21 11.38
N PRO A 812 22.93 -18.91 12.41
CA PRO A 812 23.10 -20.36 12.55
C PRO A 812 22.54 -21.11 11.35
N VAL A 813 23.30 -22.04 10.76
CA VAL A 813 22.88 -22.81 9.58
C VAL A 813 23.59 -24.16 9.50
N ASN A 814 22.92 -25.18 8.96
CA ASN A 814 23.55 -26.43 8.56
C ASN A 814 23.80 -26.40 7.05
N ILE A 815 25.04 -26.58 6.62
CA ILE A 815 25.42 -26.71 5.20
C ILE A 815 25.95 -28.12 5.00
N ILE A 816 25.25 -28.92 4.20
CA ILE A 816 25.57 -30.33 3.94
C ILE A 816 25.51 -30.60 2.45
N SER A 817 26.31 -31.54 1.94
CA SER A 817 26.17 -31.94 0.55
C SER A 817 25.04 -32.95 0.37
N GLU A 818 24.67 -33.21 -0.87
CA GLU A 818 23.92 -34.40 -1.27
C GLU A 818 24.59 -35.67 -0.71
N THR A 819 23.75 -36.64 -0.35
CA THR A 819 24.18 -37.93 0.20
C THR A 819 24.93 -38.73 -0.86
N GLY A 820 26.17 -39.11 -0.55
CA GLY A 820 26.91 -40.11 -1.32
C GLY A 820 28.41 -39.92 -1.26
N SER A 821 28.89 -38.67 -1.30
CA SER A 821 30.32 -38.37 -1.29
C SER A 821 30.63 -36.92 -0.96
N ALA A 822 31.52 -36.71 0.00
CA ALA A 822 32.16 -35.42 0.26
C ALA A 822 33.16 -34.98 -0.82
N SER A 823 33.57 -35.91 -1.69
CA SER A 823 34.51 -35.66 -2.78
C SER A 823 33.83 -35.18 -4.07
N GLN A 824 32.50 -35.29 -4.15
CA GLN A 824 31.72 -34.89 -5.33
C GLN A 824 31.20 -33.45 -5.25
N THR A 825 31.26 -32.81 -4.08
CA THR A 825 30.86 -31.41 -3.90
C THR A 825 32.06 -30.57 -3.47
N THR A 826 32.38 -29.54 -4.23
CA THR A 826 33.56 -28.69 -3.99
C THR A 826 33.15 -27.25 -3.66
N LEU A 827 33.78 -26.67 -2.63
CA LEU A 827 33.67 -25.25 -2.26
C LEU A 827 35.00 -24.54 -2.54
N ASN A 828 35.02 -23.58 -3.46
CA ASN A 828 36.26 -23.05 -4.05
C ASN A 828 36.77 -21.73 -3.46
N GLU A 829 35.87 -20.90 -2.93
CA GLU A 829 36.19 -19.57 -2.42
C GLU A 829 36.31 -19.55 -0.89
N ASN A 830 36.86 -18.46 -0.35
CA ASN A 830 37.00 -18.30 1.10
C ASN A 830 35.63 -18.15 1.76
N MET A 831 35.42 -18.89 2.85
CA MET A 831 34.19 -18.85 3.65
C MET A 831 34.40 -18.04 4.92
N THR A 832 33.41 -17.20 5.25
CA THR A 832 33.41 -16.38 6.47
C THR A 832 32.29 -16.84 7.41
N LEU A 833 32.66 -17.28 8.61
CA LEU A 833 31.75 -17.79 9.64
C LEU A 833 31.53 -16.68 10.69
N GLY A 834 30.45 -15.91 10.52
CA GLY A 834 30.06 -14.76 11.33
C GLY A 834 29.07 -15.06 12.46
N SER A 835 28.61 -16.31 12.61
CA SER A 835 27.70 -16.75 13.67
C SER A 835 28.17 -18.04 14.36
N GLY A 836 27.70 -18.26 15.59
CA GLY A 836 27.76 -19.58 16.22
C GLY A 836 26.64 -20.49 15.69
N GLY A 837 26.65 -21.77 16.07
CA GLY A 837 25.61 -22.73 15.67
C GLY A 837 25.66 -23.13 14.20
N ILE A 838 26.83 -23.07 13.58
CA ILE A 838 27.04 -23.46 12.18
C ILE A 838 27.50 -24.92 12.13
N LEU A 839 26.88 -25.72 11.26
CA LEU A 839 27.36 -27.05 10.90
C LEU A 839 27.79 -27.05 9.43
N ILE A 840 28.99 -27.53 9.12
CA ILE A 840 29.46 -27.76 7.76
C ILE A 840 29.90 -29.23 7.64
N GLY A 841 29.12 -29.98 6.87
CA GLY A 841 29.37 -31.38 6.55
C GLY A 841 28.85 -32.38 7.57
N GLN A 842 28.44 -33.54 7.04
CA GLN A 842 28.00 -34.73 7.76
C GLN A 842 28.61 -35.97 7.09
N PRO A 843 28.56 -37.17 7.73
CA PRO A 843 29.05 -38.38 7.08
C PRO A 843 28.39 -38.62 5.71
N LEU A 844 29.20 -38.84 4.67
CA LEU A 844 28.78 -38.93 3.25
C LEU A 844 28.04 -37.70 2.70
N GLN A 845 28.05 -36.60 3.44
CA GLN A 845 27.40 -35.34 3.12
C GLN A 845 28.32 -34.14 3.43
N GLY A 846 29.61 -34.29 3.11
CA GLY A 846 30.66 -33.30 3.35
C GLY A 846 31.11 -32.60 2.08
N PHE A 847 32.23 -31.89 2.16
CA PHE A 847 32.74 -31.11 1.04
C PHE A 847 34.23 -31.28 0.83
N THR A 848 34.67 -31.08 -0.41
CA THR A 848 36.04 -30.73 -0.72
C THR A 848 36.18 -29.21 -0.67
N ILE A 849 36.81 -28.70 0.38
CA ILE A 849 36.92 -27.26 0.65
C ILE A 849 38.33 -26.80 0.31
N SER A 850 38.46 -26.03 -0.76
CA SER A 850 39.75 -25.51 -1.23
C SER A 850 40.04 -24.07 -0.76
N GLY A 851 38.99 -23.29 -0.50
CA GLY A 851 39.10 -21.95 0.10
C GLY A 851 39.43 -21.97 1.60
N ASN A 852 39.83 -20.80 2.12
CA ASN A 852 40.09 -20.62 3.55
C ASN A 852 38.78 -20.50 4.33
N LEU A 853 38.77 -21.00 5.57
CA LEU A 853 37.66 -20.87 6.52
C LEU A 853 38.07 -19.88 7.61
N THR A 854 37.31 -18.79 7.77
CA THR A 854 37.61 -17.78 8.80
C THR A 854 36.42 -17.59 9.74
N VAL A 855 36.60 -17.87 11.03
CA VAL A 855 35.65 -17.47 12.08
C VAL A 855 35.91 -16.01 12.46
N GLN A 856 34.89 -15.18 12.40
CA GLN A 856 35.00 -13.75 12.71
C GLN A 856 35.23 -13.48 14.21
N ASP A 857 35.76 -12.29 14.50
CA ASP A 857 35.92 -11.80 15.87
C ASP A 857 34.61 -11.87 16.67
N LEU A 858 34.72 -12.11 17.98
CA LEU A 858 33.60 -12.17 18.93
C LEU A 858 32.58 -13.32 18.74
N VAL A 859 32.62 -14.08 17.64
CA VAL A 859 31.77 -15.26 17.45
C VAL A 859 32.11 -16.35 18.48
N ASP A 860 31.11 -17.08 19.01
CA ASP A 860 31.40 -18.26 19.84
C ASP A 860 31.68 -19.47 18.95
N ALA A 861 32.96 -19.76 18.71
CA ALA A 861 33.37 -20.84 17.82
C ALA A 861 33.08 -22.24 18.39
N SER A 862 32.78 -22.37 19.69
CA SER A 862 32.56 -23.67 20.31
C SER A 862 31.24 -24.34 19.92
N THR A 863 30.34 -23.60 19.26
CA THR A 863 29.09 -24.09 18.67
C THR A 863 29.16 -24.25 17.15
N ILE A 864 30.34 -24.03 16.55
CA ILE A 864 30.59 -24.27 15.12
C ILE A 864 31.23 -25.64 14.98
N HIS A 865 30.64 -26.48 14.12
CA HIS A 865 31.10 -27.82 13.80
C HIS A 865 31.42 -27.91 12.31
N ILE A 866 32.68 -28.15 11.97
CA ILE A 866 33.11 -28.44 10.60
C ILE A 866 33.56 -29.89 10.63
N HIS A 867 32.76 -30.83 10.13
CA HIS A 867 33.03 -32.26 10.25
C HIS A 867 32.86 -32.97 8.91
N TRP A 868 33.59 -34.08 8.70
CA TRP A 868 33.45 -34.95 7.53
C TRP A 868 33.76 -34.28 6.18
N ASN A 869 34.67 -33.31 6.17
CA ASN A 869 35.13 -32.63 4.95
C ASN A 869 36.56 -33.02 4.57
N ASN A 870 36.92 -32.78 3.31
CA ASN A 870 38.29 -32.73 2.81
C ASN A 870 38.77 -31.27 2.75
N LEU A 871 39.51 -30.82 3.76
CA LEU A 871 39.98 -29.45 3.93
C LEU A 871 41.37 -29.26 3.31
N TYR A 872 41.50 -28.31 2.38
CA TYR A 872 42.78 -27.98 1.73
C TYR A 872 43.25 -26.54 2.03
N GLY A 873 42.34 -25.62 2.34
CA GLY A 873 42.65 -24.24 2.73
C GLY A 873 43.11 -24.07 4.19
N ASN A 874 43.36 -22.81 4.57
CA ASN A 874 43.66 -22.42 5.95
C ASN A 874 42.38 -22.34 6.79
N VAL A 875 42.49 -22.58 8.09
CA VAL A 875 41.39 -22.47 9.06
C VAL A 875 41.79 -21.49 10.17
N ASP A 876 41.22 -20.30 10.12
CA ASP A 876 41.53 -19.21 11.03
C ASP A 876 40.36 -19.00 12.01
N ASN A 877 40.60 -19.19 13.31
CA ASN A 877 39.64 -18.90 14.36
C ASN A 877 40.00 -17.59 15.08
N ASN A 878 39.41 -16.48 14.66
CA ASN A 878 39.52 -15.20 15.37
C ASN A 878 38.42 -15.02 16.44
N GLY A 879 37.48 -15.97 16.53
CA GLY A 879 36.40 -15.97 17.49
C GLY A 879 36.83 -16.29 18.94
N ARG A 880 35.83 -16.40 19.81
CA ARG A 880 35.97 -16.83 21.20
C ARG A 880 35.83 -18.35 21.27
N ARG A 881 36.57 -18.96 22.21
CA ARG A 881 36.59 -20.40 22.49
C ARG A 881 37.13 -21.23 21.30
N PRO A 882 37.49 -22.51 21.52
CA PRO A 882 38.02 -23.34 20.44
C PRO A 882 36.94 -23.75 19.41
N LEU A 883 37.23 -23.59 18.12
CA LEU A 883 36.45 -24.13 17.00
C LEU A 883 36.50 -25.66 16.96
N ASP A 884 35.39 -26.34 16.66
CA ASP A 884 35.36 -27.78 16.49
C ASP A 884 35.52 -28.20 15.01
N ALA A 885 36.74 -28.57 14.63
CA ALA A 885 37.10 -29.03 13.28
C ALA A 885 37.61 -30.49 13.29
N ARG A 886 37.11 -31.31 14.23
CA ARG A 886 37.42 -32.74 14.31
C ARG A 886 36.80 -33.49 13.14
N TYR A 887 37.23 -34.74 12.92
CA TYR A 887 36.62 -35.62 11.93
C TYR A 887 36.70 -35.12 10.48
N ASN A 888 37.69 -34.28 10.14
CA ASN A 888 37.99 -33.91 8.76
C ASN A 888 39.29 -34.56 8.29
N PHE A 889 39.39 -34.75 6.97
CA PHE A 889 40.66 -34.97 6.31
C PHE A 889 41.28 -33.61 5.95
N TRP A 890 42.53 -33.36 6.31
CA TRP A 890 43.18 -32.04 6.11
C TRP A 890 44.02 -31.96 4.83
N GLY A 891 43.72 -32.82 3.84
CA GLY A 891 44.53 -32.95 2.63
C GLY A 891 45.94 -33.52 2.87
N THR A 892 46.26 -33.88 4.11
CA THR A 892 47.56 -34.37 4.55
C THR A 892 47.40 -35.16 5.85
N GLN A 893 48.32 -36.11 6.06
CA GLN A 893 48.44 -36.87 7.30
C GLN A 893 49.38 -36.21 8.33
N ARG A 894 50.09 -35.16 7.90
CA ARG A 894 51.18 -34.56 8.68
C ARG A 894 50.67 -33.46 9.61
N MET A 895 50.62 -33.74 10.91
CA MET A 895 50.15 -32.78 11.93
C MET A 895 50.92 -31.44 11.92
N ASN A 896 52.21 -31.43 11.58
CA ASN A 896 52.97 -30.19 11.46
C ASN A 896 52.50 -29.32 10.27
N VAL A 897 52.05 -29.92 9.18
CA VAL A 897 51.44 -29.20 8.04
C VAL A 897 50.09 -28.64 8.46
N ILE A 898 49.27 -29.43 9.17
CA ILE A 898 47.96 -29.01 9.68
C ILE A 898 48.11 -27.81 10.62
N ARG A 899 49.03 -27.88 11.60
CA ARG A 899 49.32 -26.77 12.51
C ARG A 899 49.80 -25.51 11.80
N GLY A 900 50.45 -25.63 10.64
CA GLY A 900 50.87 -24.49 9.82
C GLY A 900 49.73 -23.82 9.05
N ARG A 901 48.56 -24.47 8.93
CA ARG A 901 47.35 -23.96 8.26
C ARG A 901 46.28 -23.47 9.23
N ILE A 902 46.56 -23.48 10.53
CA ILE A 902 45.61 -23.12 11.58
C ILE A 902 46.08 -21.88 12.31
N THR A 903 45.20 -20.89 12.43
CA THR A 903 45.40 -19.72 13.29
C THR A 903 44.35 -19.71 14.41
N GLY A 904 44.77 -19.43 15.64
CA GLY A 904 43.88 -19.41 16.80
C GLY A 904 43.53 -20.79 17.36
N PRO A 905 42.64 -20.88 18.37
CA PRO A 905 42.30 -22.14 19.02
C PRO A 905 41.36 -23.00 18.15
N VAL A 906 41.86 -24.07 17.55
CA VAL A 906 41.07 -25.02 16.75
C VAL A 906 41.26 -26.45 17.26
N ARG A 907 40.16 -27.18 17.49
CA ARG A 907 40.18 -28.60 17.85
C ARG A 907 40.23 -29.45 16.59
N VAL A 908 41.39 -30.04 16.36
CA VAL A 908 41.66 -30.89 15.19
C VAL A 908 41.51 -32.37 15.51
N ASN A 909 41.90 -32.80 16.72
CA ASN A 909 41.98 -34.23 17.06
C ASN A 909 40.66 -34.79 17.63
N PRO A 910 40.21 -35.97 17.17
CA PRO A 910 40.84 -36.79 16.12
C PRO A 910 40.54 -36.24 14.70
N PHE A 911 41.50 -36.39 13.79
CA PHE A 911 41.36 -36.05 12.36
C PHE A 911 41.49 -37.31 11.50
N LEU A 912 40.94 -37.28 10.29
CA LEU A 912 40.85 -38.46 9.42
C LEU A 912 42.19 -38.74 8.72
N PRO A 913 42.62 -40.02 8.64
CA PRO A 913 43.88 -40.40 7.99
C PRO A 913 43.82 -40.38 6.46
N LYS A 914 42.63 -40.52 5.89
CA LYS A 914 42.34 -40.44 4.45
C LYS A 914 41.08 -39.60 4.23
N ASN A 915 40.68 -39.40 2.97
CA ASN A 915 39.49 -38.61 2.64
C ASN A 915 38.25 -39.02 3.44
N ALA A 916 37.30 -38.09 3.58
CA ALA A 916 36.12 -38.27 4.43
C ALA A 916 35.31 -39.54 4.07
N ASP A 917 35.07 -39.75 2.77
CA ASP A 917 34.29 -40.88 2.25
C ASP A 917 34.96 -42.23 2.53
N GLY A 918 36.25 -42.33 2.22
CA GLY A 918 37.02 -43.55 2.45
C GLY A 918 37.14 -43.85 3.93
N SER A 919 37.32 -42.82 4.77
CA SER A 919 37.39 -42.99 6.22
C SER A 919 36.05 -43.45 6.79
N TYR A 920 34.94 -42.86 6.35
CA TYR A 920 33.60 -43.27 6.78
C TYR A 920 33.31 -44.73 6.43
N THR A 921 33.64 -45.14 5.20
CA THR A 921 33.45 -46.52 4.73
C THR A 921 34.17 -47.53 5.61
N ASP A 922 35.44 -47.28 5.94
CA ASP A 922 36.22 -48.18 6.80
C ASP A 922 35.75 -48.14 8.27
N ILE A 923 35.37 -46.96 8.77
CA ILE A 923 34.80 -46.81 10.13
C ILE A 923 33.54 -47.65 10.26
N GLN A 924 32.64 -47.59 9.27
CA GLN A 924 31.40 -48.35 9.30
C GLN A 924 31.68 -49.86 9.25
N ALA A 925 32.62 -50.31 8.42
CA ALA A 925 33.04 -51.71 8.37
C ALA A 925 33.54 -52.24 9.72
N MET A 926 34.30 -51.42 10.48
CA MET A 926 34.76 -51.80 11.82
C MET A 926 33.66 -51.81 12.87
N LEU A 927 32.74 -50.85 12.83
CA LEU A 927 31.59 -50.78 13.73
C LEU A 927 30.66 -51.96 13.51
N ASP A 928 30.38 -52.31 12.25
CA ASP A 928 29.53 -53.45 11.88
C ASP A 928 30.18 -54.79 12.26
N ALA A 929 31.51 -54.87 12.20
CA ALA A 929 32.28 -56.02 12.69
C ALA A 929 32.38 -56.08 14.24
N GLY A 930 31.88 -55.06 14.96
CA GLY A 930 31.92 -54.99 16.42
C GLY A 930 33.33 -54.83 17.01
N LEU A 931 34.29 -54.38 16.21
CA LEU A 931 35.70 -54.29 16.62
C LEU A 931 36.01 -53.10 17.52
N VAL A 932 35.24 -52.01 17.37
CA VAL A 932 35.51 -50.73 18.04
C VAL A 932 34.24 -50.21 18.73
N PRO A 933 34.34 -49.64 19.94
CA PRO A 933 33.17 -49.22 20.72
C PRO A 933 32.66 -47.81 20.38
N SER A 934 33.39 -47.04 19.57
CA SER A 934 33.05 -45.64 19.27
C SER A 934 33.74 -45.14 18.00
N LEU A 935 33.27 -43.99 17.49
CA LEU A 935 33.89 -43.28 16.36
C LEU A 935 35.37 -42.92 16.62
N ASN A 936 35.71 -42.43 17.81
CA ASN A 936 37.10 -42.07 18.12
C ASN A 936 38.00 -43.30 18.08
N ALA A 937 37.56 -44.41 18.69
CA ALA A 937 38.29 -45.67 18.62
C ALA A 937 38.44 -46.16 17.17
N ALA A 938 37.40 -46.04 16.35
CA ALA A 938 37.48 -46.37 14.93
C ALA A 938 38.56 -45.55 14.21
N ILE A 939 38.64 -44.24 14.46
CA ILE A 939 39.66 -43.38 13.86
C ILE A 939 41.07 -43.74 14.33
N ASP A 940 41.26 -44.05 15.62
CA ASP A 940 42.54 -44.50 16.16
C ASP A 940 43.00 -45.81 15.47
N HIS A 941 42.07 -46.72 15.22
CA HIS A 941 42.33 -47.95 14.47
C HIS A 941 42.64 -47.71 12.99
N LEU A 942 41.97 -46.75 12.32
CA LEU A 942 42.32 -46.40 10.92
C LEU A 942 43.76 -45.90 10.79
N TRP A 943 44.18 -45.06 11.72
CA TRP A 943 45.55 -44.58 11.75
C TRP A 943 46.53 -45.72 12.01
N THR A 944 46.16 -46.69 12.87
CA THR A 944 46.97 -47.89 13.11
C THR A 944 47.13 -48.71 11.82
N MET A 945 46.02 -48.98 11.12
CA MET A 945 46.04 -49.70 9.84
C MET A 945 46.95 -49.02 8.81
N MET A 946 46.91 -47.68 8.76
CA MET A 946 47.73 -46.90 7.86
C MET A 946 49.23 -47.03 8.16
N GLY A 947 49.64 -46.96 9.43
CA GLY A 947 51.02 -47.22 9.81
C GLY A 947 51.47 -48.63 9.42
N LEU A 948 50.57 -49.60 9.53
CA LEU A 948 50.85 -51.00 9.17
C LEU A 948 50.76 -51.28 7.66
N GLY A 949 50.32 -50.32 6.84
CA GLY A 949 50.13 -50.50 5.41
C GLY A 949 49.05 -51.52 5.03
N VAL A 950 48.07 -51.77 5.90
CA VAL A 950 46.99 -52.74 5.68
C VAL A 950 45.64 -52.05 5.45
N ASP A 951 44.77 -52.67 4.65
CA ASP A 951 43.40 -52.20 4.46
C ASP A 951 42.44 -52.73 5.54
N VAL A 952 41.25 -52.12 5.64
CA VAL A 952 40.25 -52.46 6.67
C VAL A 952 39.75 -53.90 6.56
N ALA A 953 39.64 -54.46 5.36
CA ALA A 953 39.14 -55.82 5.15
C ALA A 953 40.16 -56.84 5.67
N THR A 954 41.43 -56.65 5.32
CA THR A 954 42.58 -57.37 5.84
C THR A 954 42.61 -57.24 7.36
N TYR A 955 42.55 -56.02 7.89
CA TYR A 955 42.59 -55.80 9.33
C TYR A 955 41.45 -56.53 10.07
N ILE A 956 40.20 -56.46 9.59
CA ILE A 956 39.06 -57.17 10.17
C ILE A 956 39.26 -58.69 10.14
N GLN A 957 39.71 -59.23 8.99
CA GLN A 957 39.92 -60.67 8.81
C GLN A 957 40.93 -61.24 9.82
N PHE A 958 41.97 -60.47 10.15
CA PHE A 958 43.08 -60.95 10.97
C PHE A 958 42.93 -60.66 12.47
N GLN A 959 41.92 -59.88 12.90
CA GLN A 959 41.63 -59.66 14.33
C GLN A 959 41.48 -60.94 15.17
N PRO A 960 40.76 -62.00 14.73
CA PRO A 960 40.62 -63.23 15.52
C PRO A 960 41.91 -64.04 15.66
N LEU A 961 42.89 -63.80 14.77
CA LEU A 961 44.19 -64.47 14.76
C LEU A 961 45.22 -63.73 15.62
N MET A 962 44.87 -62.52 16.08
CA MET A 962 45.65 -61.73 17.01
C MET A 962 45.18 -61.97 18.45
N GLY A 963 46.12 -62.22 19.36
CA GLY A 963 45.81 -62.31 20.79
C GLY A 963 45.16 -61.00 21.28
N GLY A 964 44.04 -61.10 21.98
CA GLY A 964 43.27 -59.94 22.46
C GLY A 964 44.14 -59.00 23.31
N GLY A 965 44.42 -57.80 22.81
CA GLY A 965 45.19 -56.76 23.52
C GLY A 965 46.24 -56.01 22.69
N ALA A 966 46.52 -56.42 21.45
CA ALA A 966 47.69 -55.95 20.68
C ALA A 966 47.79 -54.43 20.44
N PHE A 967 46.70 -53.66 20.43
CA PHE A 967 46.72 -52.25 19.99
C PHE A 967 46.39 -51.21 21.09
N ALA A 968 46.42 -51.59 22.37
CA ALA A 968 46.12 -50.66 23.46
C ALA A 968 47.32 -49.72 23.74
N GLY A 969 47.34 -48.53 23.13
CA GLY A 969 48.23 -47.43 23.55
C GLY A 969 48.90 -46.57 22.48
N TRP A 970 48.47 -46.63 21.23
CA TRP A 970 49.19 -45.99 20.14
C TRP A 970 48.95 -44.47 20.01
N GLN A 971 50.03 -43.68 19.95
CA GLN A 971 50.06 -42.26 19.57
C GLN A 971 51.08 -42.08 18.45
N ALA A 972 50.63 -41.69 17.25
CA ALA A 972 51.45 -41.64 16.05
C ALA A 972 52.50 -40.51 16.05
N LEU A 973 53.76 -40.84 15.77
CA LEU A 973 54.78 -39.92 15.24
C LEU A 973 55.46 -40.58 14.04
N ALA A 974 55.29 -39.99 12.85
CA ALA A 974 55.93 -40.46 11.62
C ALA A 974 57.40 -40.00 11.57
N ASN A 975 58.36 -40.92 11.39
CA ASN A 975 59.74 -40.60 11.02
C ASN A 975 60.10 -41.36 9.72
N PRO A 976 60.62 -40.71 8.66
CA PRO A 976 60.88 -41.39 7.40
C PRO A 976 62.26 -42.06 7.41
N GLY A 977 62.27 -43.37 7.13
CA GLY A 977 63.47 -44.14 6.87
C GLY A 977 64.03 -44.74 8.15
N VAL A 978 63.94 -46.06 8.29
CA VAL A 978 64.58 -46.86 9.33
C VAL A 978 65.65 -47.77 8.71
N GLY A 979 66.82 -47.90 9.33
CA GLY A 979 67.78 -48.97 9.05
C GLY A 979 67.59 -50.13 10.04
N MET A 980 67.36 -51.34 9.55
CA MET A 980 67.27 -52.55 10.38
C MET A 980 68.62 -53.28 10.43
N GLY A 981 69.09 -53.57 11.63
CA GLY A 981 70.34 -54.30 11.87
C GLY A 981 70.16 -55.42 12.91
N ALA A 982 70.97 -56.47 12.82
CA ALA A 982 71.03 -57.47 13.88
C ALA A 982 71.49 -56.82 15.19
N GLY A 983 70.89 -57.22 16.31
CA GLY A 983 71.32 -56.77 17.63
C GLY A 983 72.69 -57.34 18.04
N ALA A 984 73.05 -57.20 19.32
CA ALA A 984 74.36 -57.60 19.86
C ALA A 984 74.73 -59.09 19.67
N GLY A 985 73.78 -59.93 19.22
CA GLY A 985 73.96 -61.36 18.90
C GLY A 985 74.42 -61.69 17.47
N GLY A 986 74.45 -60.72 16.55
CA GLY A 986 75.05 -60.89 15.21
C GLY A 986 74.19 -61.61 14.14
N THR A 987 73.02 -62.16 14.51
CA THR A 987 72.02 -62.72 13.59
C THR A 987 70.61 -62.25 14.00
N ILE A 988 69.65 -62.23 13.07
CA ILE A 988 68.27 -61.81 13.34
C ILE A 988 67.45 -62.97 13.89
N LEU A 989 67.70 -64.21 13.43
CA LEU A 989 67.00 -65.42 13.89
C LEU A 989 67.93 -66.31 14.72
N ASN A 990 67.37 -67.06 15.69
CA ASN A 990 68.12 -67.98 16.55
C ASN A 990 68.72 -69.19 15.80
N ASN A 991 68.07 -69.68 14.73
CA ASN A 991 68.58 -70.75 13.86
C ASN A 991 69.07 -70.26 12.49
N GLN A 992 69.55 -69.01 12.39
CA GLN A 992 69.98 -68.45 11.10
C GLN A 992 71.19 -69.21 10.51
N ILE A 993 71.09 -69.59 9.23
CA ILE A 993 72.12 -70.32 8.50
C ILE A 993 73.14 -69.34 7.91
N ALA A 994 74.38 -69.38 8.40
CA ALA A 994 75.46 -68.54 7.88
C ALA A 994 75.75 -68.84 6.39
N GLY A 995 75.35 -67.93 5.50
CA GLY A 995 75.56 -68.04 4.04
C GLY A 995 74.36 -68.60 3.25
N GLY A 996 73.25 -68.93 3.90
CA GLY A 996 71.99 -69.35 3.26
C GLY A 996 71.81 -70.86 3.04
N GLY A 997 70.62 -71.37 3.34
CA GLY A 997 70.20 -72.78 3.22
C GLY A 997 69.57 -73.11 1.87
N GLY A 998 70.26 -72.82 0.75
CA GLY A 998 69.68 -73.00 -0.59
C GLY A 998 68.56 -71.99 -0.89
N ALA A 999 68.04 -71.98 -2.12
CA ALA A 999 67.00 -71.04 -2.54
C ALA A 999 65.72 -71.78 -2.93
N PHE A 1000 64.60 -71.38 -2.34
CA PHE A 1000 63.27 -71.81 -2.73
C PHE A 1000 62.65 -70.71 -3.58
N LEU A 1001 62.25 -71.02 -4.82
CA LEU A 1001 61.72 -70.05 -5.79
C LEU A 1001 62.60 -68.78 -5.95
N GLY A 1002 63.91 -68.93 -5.87
CA GLY A 1002 64.87 -67.83 -6.07
C GLY A 1002 65.15 -66.95 -4.85
N VAL A 1003 64.50 -67.19 -3.70
CA VAL A 1003 64.81 -66.52 -2.41
C VAL A 1003 65.53 -67.52 -1.50
N THR A 1004 66.61 -67.06 -0.86
CA THR A 1004 67.46 -67.90 0.00
C THR A 1004 66.73 -68.24 1.30
N ILE A 1005 66.80 -69.49 1.76
CA ILE A 1005 66.29 -69.90 3.06
C ILE A 1005 67.29 -69.44 4.14
N ASP A 1006 66.85 -68.55 5.01
CA ASP A 1006 67.62 -67.93 6.09
C ASP A 1006 67.73 -68.81 7.34
N ALA A 1007 66.74 -69.65 7.64
CA ALA A 1007 66.75 -70.57 8.79
C ALA A 1007 65.87 -71.81 8.54
N ILE A 1008 66.15 -72.91 9.24
CA ILE A 1008 65.35 -74.15 9.20
C ILE A 1008 64.91 -74.48 10.62
N TYR A 1009 63.65 -74.88 10.78
CA TYR A 1009 63.04 -75.30 12.04
C TYR A 1009 62.34 -76.64 11.86
N THR A 1010 62.28 -77.42 12.93
CA THR A 1010 61.40 -78.60 12.99
C THR A 1010 60.03 -78.18 13.54
N GLN A 1011 58.94 -78.72 12.99
CA GLN A 1011 57.58 -78.37 13.43
C GLN A 1011 57.42 -78.54 14.96
N GLY A 1012 57.03 -77.46 15.64
CA GLY A 1012 56.93 -77.39 17.12
C GLY A 1012 58.12 -76.68 17.80
N GLU A 1013 59.17 -76.34 17.06
CA GLU A 1013 60.21 -75.41 17.53
C GLU A 1013 59.71 -73.96 17.47
N THR A 1014 60.20 -73.12 18.39
CA THR A 1014 59.91 -71.69 18.41
C THR A 1014 60.92 -70.93 17.56
N ILE A 1015 60.43 -70.14 16.62
CA ILE A 1015 61.23 -69.15 15.90
C ILE A 1015 61.40 -67.94 16.83
N GLU A 1016 62.62 -67.68 17.26
CA GLU A 1016 62.95 -66.50 18.07
C GLU A 1016 63.73 -65.52 17.20
N GLY A 1017 63.28 -64.27 17.15
CA GLY A 1017 63.90 -63.21 16.37
C GLY A 1017 64.20 -61.97 17.19
N GLY A 1018 65.33 -61.31 16.91
CA GLY A 1018 65.79 -60.10 17.60
C GLY A 1018 66.52 -59.12 16.66
N PHE A 1019 66.12 -57.85 16.65
CA PHE A 1019 66.73 -56.82 15.81
C PHE A 1019 66.66 -55.42 16.42
N VAL A 1020 67.51 -54.51 15.95
CA VAL A 1020 67.48 -53.09 16.28
C VAL A 1020 67.04 -52.27 15.07
N LEU A 1021 66.32 -51.18 15.35
CA LEU A 1021 65.96 -50.16 14.37
C LEU A 1021 66.79 -48.91 14.66
N THR A 1022 67.32 -48.27 13.62
CA THR A 1022 68.12 -47.04 13.73
C THR A 1022 67.61 -45.97 12.78
N ASP A 1023 67.61 -44.71 13.23
CA ASP A 1023 67.40 -43.56 12.37
C ASP A 1023 68.63 -43.42 11.44
N PRO A 1024 68.48 -43.47 10.11
CA PRO A 1024 69.58 -43.44 9.16
C PRO A 1024 70.20 -42.05 9.00
N LEU A 1025 69.54 -40.98 9.48
CA LEU A 1025 70.06 -39.62 9.49
C LEU A 1025 70.87 -39.34 10.75
N THR A 1026 70.43 -39.81 11.93
CA THR A 1026 71.11 -39.53 13.21
C THR A 1026 71.97 -40.69 13.72
N GLY A 1027 71.66 -41.93 13.32
CA GLY A 1027 72.26 -43.16 13.85
C GLY A 1027 71.69 -43.61 15.19
N ASP A 1028 70.68 -42.91 15.72
CA ASP A 1028 70.07 -43.22 17.02
C ASP A 1028 69.15 -44.45 16.92
N PHE A 1029 69.06 -45.22 18.00
CA PHE A 1029 68.12 -46.34 18.07
C PHE A 1029 66.68 -45.84 18.15
N ILE A 1030 65.81 -46.45 17.37
CA ILE A 1030 64.36 -46.20 17.38
C ILE A 1030 63.73 -47.26 18.28
N THR A 1031 63.23 -46.85 19.44
CA THR A 1031 62.73 -47.76 20.49
C THR A 1031 61.21 -47.76 20.61
N ASP A 1032 60.54 -46.93 19.80
CA ASP A 1032 59.11 -46.66 19.84
C ASP A 1032 58.39 -46.87 18.50
N ALA A 1033 59.06 -47.52 17.54
CA ALA A 1033 58.45 -47.88 16.26
C ALA A 1033 57.44 -49.01 16.44
N VAL A 1034 56.36 -48.96 15.67
CA VAL A 1034 55.48 -50.13 15.51
C VAL A 1034 56.10 -51.07 14.50
N VAL A 1035 56.32 -52.32 14.93
CA VAL A 1035 56.85 -53.37 14.07
C VAL A 1035 55.93 -54.58 14.09
N THR A 1036 55.60 -55.12 12.92
CA THR A 1036 54.78 -56.33 12.79
C THR A 1036 55.56 -57.49 12.20
N LEU A 1037 55.15 -58.70 12.56
CA LEU A 1037 55.56 -59.95 11.97
C LEU A 1037 54.38 -60.53 11.19
N SER A 1038 54.57 -60.74 9.89
CA SER A 1038 53.68 -61.55 9.06
C SER A 1038 54.38 -62.87 8.75
N VAL A 1039 53.76 -64.00 9.10
CA VAL A 1039 54.24 -65.33 8.70
C VAL A 1039 53.38 -65.78 7.53
N VAL A 1040 54.01 -66.00 6.38
CA VAL A 1040 53.33 -66.27 5.10
C VAL A 1040 53.83 -67.58 4.55
N GLN A 1041 52.95 -68.58 4.39
CA GLN A 1041 53.31 -69.82 3.69
C GLN A 1041 53.55 -69.54 2.21
N VAL A 1042 54.58 -70.14 1.64
CA VAL A 1042 54.96 -70.06 0.22
C VAL A 1042 54.83 -71.45 -0.39
N ASN A 1043 53.93 -71.60 -1.36
CA ASN A 1043 53.67 -72.87 -2.05
C ASN A 1043 54.59 -73.05 -3.26
N ASP A 1044 54.74 -74.29 -3.74
CA ASP A 1044 55.61 -74.65 -4.87
C ASP A 1044 55.27 -73.93 -6.19
N ASP A 1045 54.01 -73.52 -6.37
CA ASP A 1045 53.55 -72.78 -7.55
C ASP A 1045 53.81 -71.26 -7.45
N GLY A 1046 54.40 -70.81 -6.32
CA GLY A 1046 54.66 -69.41 -6.02
C GLY A 1046 53.47 -68.66 -5.42
N SER A 1047 52.32 -69.31 -5.21
CA SER A 1047 51.24 -68.72 -4.43
C SER A 1047 51.61 -68.61 -2.95
N THR A 1048 51.08 -67.60 -2.27
CA THR A 1048 51.36 -67.35 -0.86
C THR A 1048 50.07 -67.22 -0.04
N SER A 1049 50.13 -67.58 1.24
CA SER A 1049 49.00 -67.45 2.18
C SER A 1049 49.47 -67.05 3.58
N LEU A 1050 48.92 -65.96 4.13
CA LEU A 1050 49.24 -65.48 5.47
C LEU A 1050 48.71 -66.45 6.53
N VAL A 1051 49.57 -66.93 7.42
CA VAL A 1051 49.24 -67.90 8.48
C VAL A 1051 49.29 -67.29 9.88
N HIS A 1052 50.05 -66.22 10.06
CA HIS A 1052 50.08 -65.45 11.30
C HIS A 1052 50.37 -63.98 11.01
N TRP A 1053 49.81 -63.12 11.85
CA TRP A 1053 50.12 -61.71 11.89
C TRP A 1053 50.10 -61.22 13.34
N GLY A 1054 51.15 -60.53 13.77
CA GLY A 1054 51.31 -60.08 15.15
C GLY A 1054 52.27 -58.89 15.27
N MET A 1055 52.26 -58.22 16.43
CA MET A 1055 53.21 -57.14 16.74
C MET A 1055 54.48 -57.70 17.40
N ILE A 1056 55.61 -57.10 17.06
CA ILE A 1056 56.91 -57.36 17.67
C ILE A 1056 57.13 -56.29 18.74
N THR A 1057 57.49 -56.70 19.96
CA THR A 1057 57.60 -55.78 21.09
C THR A 1057 59.06 -55.36 21.29
N TYR A 1058 59.30 -54.09 21.61
CA TYR A 1058 60.60 -53.63 22.07
C TYR A 1058 60.83 -54.09 23.51
N ASP A 1059 61.92 -54.82 23.74
CA ASP A 1059 62.34 -55.26 25.06
C ASP A 1059 63.46 -54.34 25.58
N GLU A 1060 63.11 -53.51 26.57
CA GLU A 1060 64.06 -52.58 27.22
C GLU A 1060 65.26 -53.30 27.86
N GLY A 1061 65.10 -54.57 28.26
CA GLY A 1061 66.17 -55.37 28.87
C GLY A 1061 67.24 -55.81 27.88
N THR A 1062 66.85 -56.05 26.62
CA THR A 1062 67.76 -56.48 25.53
C THR A 1062 68.10 -55.35 24.55
N GLY A 1063 67.38 -54.23 24.60
CA GLY A 1063 67.54 -53.07 23.74
C GLY A 1063 67.09 -53.31 22.29
N GLN A 1064 66.26 -54.34 22.04
CA GLN A 1064 65.90 -54.87 20.73
C GLN A 1064 64.39 -55.06 20.60
N TYR A 1065 63.91 -55.09 19.36
CA TYR A 1065 62.61 -55.67 19.05
C TYR A 1065 62.75 -57.19 19.00
N VAL A 1066 61.93 -57.89 19.77
CA VAL A 1066 61.97 -59.34 19.90
C VAL A 1066 60.61 -59.97 19.62
N PHE A 1067 60.62 -61.14 18.96
CA PHE A 1067 59.43 -61.95 18.76
C PHE A 1067 59.74 -63.43 18.92
N ASP A 1068 58.74 -64.15 19.41
CA ASP A 1068 58.73 -65.61 19.51
C ASP A 1068 57.51 -66.13 18.75
N PHE A 1069 57.72 -67.05 17.82
CA PHE A 1069 56.64 -67.64 17.03
C PHE A 1069 56.68 -69.16 17.08
N ASP A 1070 55.64 -69.77 17.68
CA ASP A 1070 55.49 -71.22 17.80
C ASP A 1070 55.05 -71.84 16.47
N THR A 1071 55.88 -72.75 15.92
CA THR A 1071 55.60 -73.43 14.66
C THR A 1071 54.70 -74.66 14.81
N SER A 1072 54.24 -75.02 16.03
CA SER A 1072 53.41 -76.21 16.27
C SER A 1072 52.11 -76.23 15.44
N GLY A 1073 51.57 -75.06 15.11
CA GLY A 1073 50.39 -74.89 14.26
C GLY A 1073 50.66 -74.80 12.76
N LEU A 1074 51.92 -74.78 12.32
CA LEU A 1074 52.29 -74.71 10.91
C LEU A 1074 52.40 -76.10 10.30
N ALA A 1075 52.01 -76.27 9.03
CA ALA A 1075 52.34 -77.47 8.28
C ALA A 1075 53.82 -77.42 7.84
N PRO A 1076 54.47 -78.57 7.60
CA PRO A 1076 55.79 -78.56 6.99
C PRO A 1076 55.77 -77.90 5.61
N GLY A 1077 56.73 -77.02 5.35
CA GLY A 1077 56.77 -76.17 4.15
C GLY A 1077 57.64 -74.92 4.35
N VAL A 1078 57.66 -74.07 3.33
CA VAL A 1078 58.43 -72.82 3.32
C VAL A 1078 57.55 -71.65 3.72
N TYR A 1079 58.08 -70.78 4.59
CA TYR A 1079 57.39 -69.61 5.11
C TYR A 1079 58.26 -68.36 4.98
N ASP A 1080 57.67 -67.24 4.59
CA ASP A 1080 58.28 -65.92 4.70
C ASP A 1080 57.87 -65.28 6.03
N LEU A 1081 58.86 -64.81 6.78
CA LEU A 1081 58.72 -63.89 7.89
C LEU A 1081 58.91 -62.48 7.33
N LEU A 1082 57.82 -61.73 7.20
CA LEU A 1082 57.85 -60.33 6.78
C LEU A 1082 57.78 -59.46 8.03
N ILE A 1083 58.86 -58.76 8.32
CA ILE A 1083 58.94 -57.77 9.38
C ILE A 1083 58.65 -56.41 8.77
N GLN A 1084 57.61 -55.73 9.22
CA GLN A 1084 57.21 -54.43 8.66
C GLN A 1084 57.21 -53.34 9.72
N THR A 1085 57.77 -52.18 9.40
CA THR A 1085 57.80 -50.99 10.26
C THR A 1085 56.71 -49.99 9.85
N ASP A 1086 56.35 -49.11 10.77
CA ASP A 1086 55.31 -48.07 10.59
C ASP A 1086 55.64 -46.96 9.57
N ASP A 1087 56.89 -46.87 9.12
CA ASP A 1087 57.30 -46.05 7.99
C ASP A 1087 57.13 -46.76 6.63
N GLY A 1088 56.57 -47.97 6.63
CA GLY A 1088 56.24 -48.76 5.43
C GLY A 1088 57.38 -49.61 4.88
N GLN A 1089 58.52 -49.72 5.58
CA GLN A 1089 59.57 -50.64 5.16
C GLN A 1089 59.24 -52.09 5.53
N SER A 1090 59.70 -53.01 4.68
CA SER A 1090 59.54 -54.45 4.90
C SER A 1090 60.88 -55.18 4.77
N PHE A 1091 61.09 -56.13 5.66
CA PHE A 1091 62.22 -57.03 5.66
C PHE A 1091 61.72 -58.46 5.58
N GLN A 1092 62.20 -59.20 4.59
CA GLN A 1092 61.82 -60.59 4.37
C GLN A 1092 62.93 -61.52 4.83
N LEU A 1093 62.57 -62.51 5.64
CA LEU A 1093 63.41 -63.66 5.97
C LEU A 1093 62.64 -64.92 5.61
N ARG A 1094 63.24 -65.84 4.85
CA ARG A 1094 62.58 -67.08 4.45
C ARG A 1094 63.02 -68.23 5.33
N VAL A 1095 62.08 -68.95 5.90
CA VAL A 1095 62.35 -70.10 6.76
C VAL A 1095 61.70 -71.36 6.20
N GLU A 1096 62.27 -72.52 6.48
CA GLU A 1096 61.66 -73.82 6.15
C GLU A 1096 61.29 -74.54 7.45
N VAL A 1097 60.04 -74.97 7.55
CA VAL A 1097 59.55 -75.83 8.63
C VAL A 1097 59.52 -77.26 8.10
N THR A 1098 60.25 -78.15 8.75
CA THR A 1098 60.35 -79.56 8.36
C THR A 1098 59.49 -80.44 9.27
N GLU A 1099 59.14 -81.63 8.78
CA GLU A 1099 58.45 -82.65 9.59
C GLU A 1099 59.23 -82.95 10.90
N PRO A 1100 58.53 -83.27 12.01
CA PRO A 1100 59.12 -83.61 13.31
C PRO A 1100 60.25 -84.65 13.32
#